data_AF-A0A317AC90-F1
#
_entry.id   AF-A0A317AC90-F1
#
_cell.length_a   1.000
_cell.length_b   1.000
_cell.length_c   1.000
_cell.angle_alpha   90.00
_cell.angle_beta   90.00
_cell.angle_gamma   90.00
#
_symmetry.space_group_name_H-M   'P 1'
#
loop_
_entity.id
_entity.type
_entity.pdbx_description
1 polymer ?
#
loop_
_entity_poly.entity_id
_entity_poly.type
_entity_poly.pdbx_seq_one_letter_code
_entity_poly.pdbx_strand_id
1 'polypeptide(L)'
;MHHALYDGWSLPRILGAVEKAYNGGVLEERPGFNAFVQYLSQQDQEATTNYWQTTLAGCEATMFPPLPPSIHQPVANAMLEHQCPPLPRTMASDTTTSTLIRAAWAIVAGNYTSSDDVVFGATVTGRNAPVAGIEDIVGPAIATVPVRVRLPRDWTVPALLAAVQQQATEMIPYEQTGLQRIAKMGADAQHACGFQTLLIVQPADDGLESDKSLGRWQTKSELQDFTTYALMVQCTLATERVQITASFDPQVIEQWQVQRMLGQLGFVAQQLAEAGGKTTVAEIDTLTPEDRQQLWKWNGEVPPVVERCVHELFVEQARARPDAAAICAWDGEMKYGELDELSSRLAGYLVGLGVGPEAIVPLCFEKSMWTVVAMLAVLKAGGAFAPLDPEHPASRHEEIFRQTGARVVLASAQHSTLCSGGNRTVVVVSEAAMRELPSEASEASTTDKRTTTRTKAQPDNPAYVLFTSGSTGKPKGVVIEHRAILTSCLGHGKAFNLTSDSRFLQFSSYTFDVSITEIWTTLLVGGCTCVPSESDKKDDLSKAINALDANWAYLTSTVAKLLDPERIPGLQNLILGAELVTDHDWNRWSPYARQITAYGPTECCVLCTFYSGTLGFYTGLLGKSVASVSWVVDPNDHHKLAPLGAVGELLVEGPILARGYLNDAEKTAAAFIDDPAWLLEGCDQHAGRRGRLYKTGDLVTTMQTAI
;
A
#
# COMPACT_ATOMS: atom_id res chain seq x y z
N MET A 1 34.35 -6.99 33.40
CA MET A 1 35.41 -7.35 32.43
C MET A 1 35.10 -6.66 31.11
N HIS A 2 36.08 -6.28 30.30
CA HIS A 2 35.81 -5.75 28.97
C HIS A 2 35.57 -6.92 27.99
N HIS A 3 34.61 -6.80 27.05
CA HIS A 3 34.33 -7.82 26.02
C HIS A 3 35.48 -8.05 25.02
N ALA A 4 36.58 -7.29 25.16
CA ALA A 4 37.83 -7.55 24.44
C ALA A 4 38.60 -8.74 25.04
N LEU A 5 38.16 -9.28 26.18
CA LEU A 5 38.80 -10.37 26.90
C LEU A 5 37.93 -11.64 27.01
N TYR A 6 36.64 -11.55 26.67
CA TYR A 6 35.71 -12.66 26.74
C TYR A 6 34.54 -12.48 25.77
N ASP A 7 33.86 -13.59 25.51
CA ASP A 7 32.60 -13.67 24.76
C ASP A 7 31.59 -14.54 25.54
N GLY A 8 30.35 -14.62 25.06
CA GLY A 8 29.31 -15.43 25.72
C GLY A 8 29.67 -16.92 25.85
N TRP A 9 30.54 -17.45 24.98
CA TRP A 9 31.00 -18.84 25.04
C TRP A 9 32.05 -19.09 26.13
N SER A 10 32.95 -18.12 26.35
CA SER A 10 34.05 -18.22 27.31
C SER A 10 33.64 -17.81 28.72
N LEU A 11 32.62 -16.96 28.90
CA LEU A 11 32.18 -16.52 30.22
C LEU A 11 31.75 -17.66 31.17
N PRO A 12 30.86 -18.60 30.77
CA PRO A 12 30.52 -19.74 31.65
C PRO A 12 31.73 -20.59 32.03
N ARG A 13 32.74 -20.69 31.16
CA ARG A 13 33.99 -21.42 31.42
C ARG A 13 34.90 -20.69 32.40
N ILE A 14 34.90 -19.35 32.39
CA ILE A 14 35.60 -18.53 33.39
C ILE A 14 34.91 -18.73 34.74
N LEU A 15 33.58 -18.60 34.78
CA LEU A 15 32.80 -18.77 36.01
C LEU A 15 32.93 -20.19 36.60
N GLY A 16 32.89 -21.22 35.75
CA GLY A 16 33.12 -22.60 36.18
C GLY A 16 34.52 -22.85 36.74
N ALA A 17 35.55 -22.18 36.19
CA ALA A 17 36.90 -22.24 36.76
C ALA A 17 36.98 -21.57 38.13
N VAL A 18 36.32 -20.41 38.30
CA VAL A 18 36.22 -19.72 39.60
C VAL A 18 35.51 -20.60 40.62
N GLU A 19 34.41 -21.25 40.25
CA GLU A 19 33.66 -22.17 41.11
C GLU A 19 34.50 -23.38 41.51
N LYS A 20 35.20 -24.01 40.55
CA LYS A 20 36.08 -25.15 40.81
C LYS A 20 37.22 -24.76 41.77
N ALA A 21 37.82 -23.59 41.59
CA ALA A 21 38.85 -23.07 42.48
C ALA A 21 38.30 -22.79 43.89
N TYR A 22 37.12 -22.19 43.99
CA TYR A 22 36.45 -21.91 45.26
C TYR A 22 36.19 -23.17 46.07
N ASN A 23 35.81 -24.27 45.41
CA ASN A 23 35.58 -25.57 46.03
C ASN A 23 36.88 -26.37 46.29
N GLY A 24 38.07 -25.78 46.10
CA GLY A 24 39.36 -26.44 46.31
C GLY A 24 39.73 -27.48 45.24
N GLY A 25 39.08 -27.44 44.08
CA GLY A 25 39.37 -28.32 42.95
C GLY A 25 40.60 -27.91 42.14
N VAL A 26 41.18 -28.87 41.41
CA VAL A 26 42.32 -28.63 40.51
C VAL A 26 41.84 -28.00 39.20
N LEU A 27 42.45 -26.89 38.80
CA LEU A 27 42.19 -26.23 37.51
C LEU A 27 42.90 -26.96 36.39
N GLU A 28 42.18 -27.23 35.29
CA GLU A 28 42.73 -27.84 34.09
C GLU A 28 43.52 -26.81 33.27
N GLU A 29 44.63 -27.22 32.67
CA GLU A 29 45.33 -26.42 31.68
C GLU A 29 44.47 -26.33 30.40
N ARG A 30 44.27 -25.11 29.92
CA ARG A 30 43.51 -24.82 28.70
C ARG A 30 44.42 -24.26 27.62
N PRO A 31 44.12 -24.47 26.33
CA PRO A 31 44.86 -23.83 25.25
C PRO A 31 44.81 -22.30 25.38
N GLY A 32 45.95 -21.65 25.15
CA GLY A 32 46.04 -20.19 25.19
C GLY A 32 45.41 -19.51 23.98
N PHE A 33 44.90 -18.29 24.16
CA PHE A 33 44.33 -17.47 23.08
C PHE A 33 45.35 -17.16 21.95
N ASN A 34 46.65 -17.26 22.24
CA ASN A 34 47.72 -17.13 21.25
C ASN A 34 47.62 -18.17 20.12
N ALA A 35 47.08 -19.36 20.37
CA ALA A 35 46.86 -20.35 19.31
C ALA A 35 45.86 -19.86 18.25
N PHE A 36 44.79 -19.19 18.70
CA PHE A 36 43.82 -18.56 17.81
C PHE A 36 44.42 -17.36 17.07
N VAL A 37 45.17 -16.50 17.75
CA VAL A 37 45.87 -15.37 17.12
C VAL A 37 46.88 -15.84 16.07
N GLN A 38 47.58 -16.93 16.32
CA GLN A 38 48.51 -17.53 15.36
C GLN A 38 47.79 -18.00 14.10
N TYR A 39 46.64 -18.66 14.24
CA TYR A 39 45.79 -19.04 13.11
C TYR A 39 45.36 -17.82 12.28
N LEU A 40 44.90 -16.75 12.93
CA LEU A 40 44.50 -15.51 12.23
C LEU A 40 45.64 -14.84 11.48
N SER A 41 46.84 -14.87 12.06
CA SER A 41 48.05 -14.27 11.46
C SER A 41 48.53 -15.03 10.21
N GLN A 42 48.08 -16.27 10.02
CA GLN A 42 48.46 -17.14 8.91
C GLN A 42 47.40 -17.19 7.79
N GLN A 43 46.33 -16.40 7.88
CA GLN A 43 45.28 -16.38 6.87
C GLN A 43 45.76 -15.79 5.54
N ASP A 44 45.37 -16.46 4.45
CA ASP A 44 45.56 -15.98 3.09
C ASP A 44 44.65 -14.78 2.81
N GLN A 45 45.26 -13.61 2.62
CA GLN A 45 44.56 -12.35 2.42
C GLN A 45 43.92 -12.22 1.03
N GLU A 46 44.49 -12.86 0.02
CA GLU A 46 43.95 -12.88 -1.33
C GLU A 46 42.70 -13.77 -1.37
N ALA A 47 42.80 -14.98 -0.81
CA ALA A 47 41.65 -15.88 -0.67
C ALA A 47 40.51 -15.23 0.14
N THR A 48 40.84 -14.54 1.24
CA THR A 48 39.85 -13.81 2.06
C THR A 48 39.13 -12.73 1.26
N THR A 49 39.88 -11.92 0.51
CA THR A 49 39.31 -10.84 -0.30
C THR A 49 38.42 -11.41 -1.40
N ASN A 50 38.89 -12.45 -2.08
CA ASN A 50 38.15 -13.12 -3.16
C ASN A 50 36.84 -13.75 -2.66
N TYR A 51 36.87 -14.40 -1.48
CA TYR A 51 35.67 -14.97 -0.87
C TYR A 51 34.58 -13.93 -0.63
N TRP A 52 34.91 -12.83 0.05
CA TRP A 52 33.92 -11.79 0.38
C TRP A 52 33.43 -11.05 -0.85
N GLN A 53 34.32 -10.75 -1.81
CA GLN A 53 33.92 -10.15 -3.09
C GLN A 53 32.97 -11.05 -3.86
N THR A 54 33.26 -12.35 -3.95
CA THR A 54 32.41 -13.31 -4.69
C THR A 54 31.07 -13.51 -4.00
N THR A 55 31.08 -13.68 -2.67
CA THR A 55 29.86 -13.94 -1.88
C THR A 55 28.89 -12.75 -1.92
N LEU A 56 29.42 -11.52 -1.94
CA LEU A 56 28.62 -10.30 -1.89
C LEU A 56 28.40 -9.66 -3.28
N ALA A 57 28.96 -10.22 -4.36
CA ALA A 57 28.91 -9.66 -5.71
C ALA A 57 27.47 -9.44 -6.23
N GLY A 58 27.18 -8.24 -6.72
CA GLY A 58 25.87 -7.84 -7.25
C GLY A 58 24.79 -7.88 -6.18
N CYS A 59 25.08 -7.43 -4.96
CA CYS A 59 24.11 -7.32 -3.87
C CYS A 59 23.09 -6.22 -4.18
N GLU A 60 21.82 -6.59 -4.32
CA GLU A 60 20.71 -5.65 -4.57
C GLU A 60 19.76 -5.57 -3.36
N ALA A 61 20.11 -6.23 -2.26
CA ALA A 61 19.29 -6.28 -1.06
C ALA A 61 18.98 -4.88 -0.50
N THR A 62 17.71 -4.66 -0.16
CA THR A 62 17.32 -3.45 0.59
C THR A 62 17.67 -3.63 2.06
N MET A 63 18.33 -2.65 2.67
CA MET A 63 18.70 -2.70 4.08
C MET A 63 17.45 -2.61 4.96
N PHE A 64 17.32 -3.56 5.88
CA PHE A 64 16.15 -3.65 6.76
C PHE A 64 16.54 -3.65 8.25
N PRO A 65 15.80 -2.91 9.11
CA PRO A 65 14.84 -1.88 8.72
C PRO A 65 15.55 -0.65 8.11
N PRO A 66 14.90 0.09 7.19
CA PRO A 66 15.48 1.30 6.62
C PRO A 66 15.60 2.39 7.71
N LEU A 67 16.75 3.05 7.79
CA LEU A 67 16.94 4.14 8.75
C LEU A 67 16.26 5.42 8.24
N PRO A 68 15.48 6.13 9.08
CA PRO A 68 15.03 7.47 8.78
C PRO A 68 16.23 8.41 8.53
N PRO A 69 16.12 9.40 7.63
CA PRO A 69 17.21 10.34 7.35
C PRO A 69 17.72 11.10 8.60
N SER A 70 16.88 11.24 9.62
CA SER A 70 17.20 11.87 10.91
C SER A 70 18.03 10.99 11.85
N ILE A 71 18.12 9.68 11.60
CA ILE A 71 18.77 8.71 12.49
C ILE A 71 20.04 8.18 11.83
N HIS A 72 21.18 8.68 12.27
CA HIS A 72 22.49 8.20 11.81
C HIS A 72 23.03 7.01 12.63
N GLN A 73 22.64 6.92 13.90
CA GLN A 73 22.99 5.82 14.78
C GLN A 73 21.73 5.37 15.53
N PRO A 74 21.25 4.14 15.29
CA PRO A 74 20.08 3.64 15.98
C PRO A 74 20.39 3.35 17.45
N VAL A 75 19.38 3.45 18.31
CA VAL A 75 19.46 3.12 19.73
C VAL A 75 18.42 2.08 20.08
N ALA A 76 18.84 0.81 20.10
CA ALA A 76 17.97 -0.31 20.45
C ALA A 76 17.65 -0.33 21.96
N ASN A 77 16.62 0.43 22.37
CA ASN A 77 16.22 0.63 23.76
C ASN A 77 14.85 0.03 24.12
N ALA A 78 14.17 -0.59 23.16
CA ALA A 78 12.96 -1.38 23.39
C ALA A 78 13.27 -2.88 23.26
N MET A 79 12.55 -3.72 24.00
CA MET A 79 12.74 -5.16 23.99
C MET A 79 11.40 -5.90 23.93
N LEU A 80 11.36 -6.97 23.15
CA LEU A 80 10.24 -7.90 23.06
C LEU A 80 10.73 -9.34 23.16
N GLU A 81 9.88 -10.19 23.70
CA GLU A 81 10.12 -11.63 23.76
C GLU A 81 8.99 -12.37 23.06
N HIS A 82 9.36 -13.42 22.33
CA HIS A 82 8.44 -14.32 21.64
C HIS A 82 8.92 -15.74 21.83
N GLN A 83 8.00 -16.62 22.22
CA GLN A 83 8.30 -18.03 22.38
C GLN A 83 7.82 -18.79 21.14
N CYS A 84 8.74 -19.40 20.40
CA CYS A 84 8.37 -20.22 19.26
C CYS A 84 7.65 -21.50 19.68
N PRO A 85 6.81 -22.07 18.80
CA PRO A 85 6.41 -23.45 18.86
C PRO A 85 7.64 -24.40 18.90
N PRO A 86 7.52 -25.61 19.48
CA PRO A 86 8.58 -26.60 19.44
C PRO A 86 8.95 -26.94 18.00
N LEU A 87 10.23 -26.81 17.64
CA LEU A 87 10.71 -27.26 16.33
C LEU A 87 10.83 -28.79 16.31
N PRO A 88 10.29 -29.49 15.29
CA PRO A 88 10.44 -30.92 15.17
C PRO A 88 11.91 -31.35 15.16
N ARG A 89 12.23 -32.44 15.87
CA ARG A 89 13.56 -33.06 15.85
C ARG A 89 13.88 -33.76 14.53
N THR A 90 12.90 -33.96 13.66
CA THR A 90 13.00 -34.58 12.34
C THR A 90 13.60 -33.63 11.29
N MET A 91 14.63 -32.87 11.67
CA MET A 91 15.49 -32.22 10.69
C MET A 91 16.08 -33.31 9.79
N ALA A 92 16.18 -33.06 8.47
CA ALA A 92 17.10 -33.84 7.65
C ALA A 92 18.47 -33.86 8.37
N SER A 93 19.12 -35.01 8.45
CA SER A 93 20.24 -35.28 9.38
C SER A 93 21.41 -34.28 9.33
N ASP A 94 21.47 -33.45 8.29
CA ASP A 94 22.61 -32.62 7.94
C ASP A 94 22.35 -31.10 8.09
N THR A 95 21.16 -30.68 8.57
CA THR A 95 20.83 -29.24 8.75
C THR A 95 20.84 -28.82 10.22
N THR A 96 21.57 -27.75 10.54
CA THR A 96 21.57 -27.17 11.89
C THR A 96 20.36 -26.26 12.14
N THR A 97 19.92 -26.15 13.39
CA THR A 97 18.87 -25.18 13.78
C THR A 97 19.26 -23.74 13.47
N SER A 98 20.56 -23.41 13.49
CA SER A 98 21.05 -22.08 13.10
C SER A 98 20.80 -21.80 11.61
N THR A 99 21.07 -22.77 10.74
CA THR A 99 20.77 -22.69 9.30
C THR A 99 19.28 -22.50 9.05
N LEU A 100 18.45 -23.28 9.74
CA LEU A 100 16.99 -23.16 9.66
C LEU A 100 16.51 -21.75 10.02
N ILE A 101 16.98 -21.20 11.14
CA ILE A 101 16.58 -19.86 11.61
C ILE A 101 17.09 -18.77 10.65
N ARG A 102 18.31 -18.91 10.12
CA ARG A 102 18.84 -17.97 9.10
C ARG A 102 18.01 -17.97 7.83
N ALA A 103 17.60 -19.15 7.34
CA ALA A 103 16.74 -19.28 6.17
C ALA A 103 15.33 -18.71 6.44
N ALA A 104 14.74 -19.01 7.61
CA ALA A 104 13.45 -18.47 8.01
C ALA A 104 13.47 -16.95 8.12
N TRP A 105 14.51 -16.38 8.74
CA TRP A 105 14.70 -14.93 8.83
C TRP A 105 14.85 -14.30 7.45
N ALA A 106 15.61 -14.92 6.54
CA ALA A 106 15.73 -14.43 5.17
C ALA A 106 14.37 -14.33 4.48
N ILE A 107 13.51 -15.35 4.59
CA ILE A 107 12.16 -15.34 4.03
C ILE A 107 11.32 -14.21 4.64
N VAL A 108 11.33 -14.07 5.97
CA VAL A 108 10.57 -13.00 6.66
C VAL A 108 11.06 -11.63 6.20
N ALA A 109 12.36 -11.35 6.28
CA ALA A 109 12.92 -10.06 5.85
C ALA A 109 12.71 -9.78 4.35
N GLY A 110 12.72 -10.82 3.50
CA GLY A 110 12.36 -10.72 2.08
C GLY A 110 10.96 -10.17 1.85
N ASN A 111 9.97 -10.59 2.64
CA ASN A 111 8.59 -10.08 2.54
C ASN A 111 8.48 -8.59 2.93
N TYR A 112 9.22 -8.16 3.97
CA TYR A 112 9.22 -6.75 4.39
C TYR A 112 10.00 -5.83 3.46
N THR A 113 10.85 -6.39 2.60
CA THR A 113 11.63 -5.64 1.62
C THR A 113 11.15 -5.85 0.18
N SER A 114 10.14 -6.71 -0.04
CA SER A 114 9.69 -7.16 -1.36
C SER A 114 10.88 -7.62 -2.25
N SER A 115 11.85 -8.32 -1.66
CA SER A 115 13.10 -8.72 -2.32
C SER A 115 13.41 -10.20 -2.11
N ASP A 116 13.84 -10.87 -3.18
CA ASP A 116 14.38 -12.23 -3.14
C ASP A 116 15.91 -12.24 -2.87
N ASP A 117 16.55 -11.07 -2.73
CA ASP A 117 17.93 -10.92 -2.29
C ASP A 117 17.97 -10.19 -0.94
N VAL A 118 18.44 -10.88 0.10
CA VAL A 118 18.33 -10.41 1.50
C VAL A 118 19.69 -10.45 2.17
N VAL A 119 20.02 -9.40 2.92
CA VAL A 119 21.24 -9.31 3.73
C VAL A 119 20.92 -8.95 5.17
N PHE A 120 21.56 -9.65 6.10
CA PHE A 120 21.55 -9.35 7.52
C PHE A 120 22.89 -9.69 8.16
N GLY A 121 23.18 -9.12 9.32
CA GLY A 121 24.33 -9.50 10.11
C GLY A 121 24.06 -10.80 10.85
N ALA A 122 25.04 -11.68 10.93
CA ALA A 122 25.01 -12.82 11.83
C ALA A 122 26.17 -12.76 12.82
N THR A 123 25.87 -13.07 14.08
CA THR A 123 26.91 -13.32 15.07
C THR A 123 27.33 -14.79 14.99
N VAL A 124 28.62 -15.03 14.79
CA VAL A 124 29.24 -16.37 14.75
C VAL A 124 30.15 -16.56 15.95
N THR A 125 30.28 -17.79 16.45
CA THR A 125 31.08 -18.09 17.65
C THR A 125 32.59 -18.05 17.39
N GLY A 126 33.00 -18.20 16.12
CA GLY A 126 34.40 -18.39 15.71
C GLY A 126 35.02 -19.73 16.16
N ARG A 127 34.27 -20.59 16.86
CA ARG A 127 34.75 -21.87 17.41
C ARG A 127 34.76 -23.01 16.41
N ASN A 128 34.36 -22.75 15.17
CA ASN A 128 34.48 -23.72 14.08
C ASN A 128 35.84 -23.64 13.37
N ALA A 129 36.69 -22.65 13.70
CA ALA A 129 38.00 -22.54 13.09
C ALA A 129 38.88 -23.77 13.42
N PRO A 130 39.75 -24.21 12.48
CA PRO A 130 40.54 -25.42 12.61
C PRO A 130 41.74 -25.25 13.58
N VAL A 131 41.45 -24.87 14.82
CA VAL A 131 42.41 -24.71 15.91
C VAL A 131 42.12 -25.80 16.95
N ALA A 132 43.13 -26.59 17.27
CA ALA A 132 42.98 -27.68 18.23
C ALA A 132 42.55 -27.14 19.62
N GLY A 133 41.46 -27.70 20.17
CA GLY A 133 40.92 -27.27 21.47
C GLY A 133 40.28 -25.88 21.45
N ILE A 134 39.86 -25.36 20.29
CA ILE A 134 39.28 -24.02 20.18
C ILE A 134 38.06 -23.78 21.08
N GLU A 135 37.28 -24.83 21.33
CA GLU A 135 36.12 -24.79 22.22
C GLU A 135 36.47 -24.45 23.67
N ASP A 136 37.71 -24.75 24.10
CA ASP A 136 38.22 -24.53 25.45
C ASP A 136 39.05 -23.25 25.60
N ILE A 137 39.35 -22.56 24.49
CA ILE A 137 40.07 -21.29 24.51
C ILE A 137 39.23 -20.22 25.20
N VAL A 138 39.77 -19.65 26.27
CA VAL A 138 39.19 -18.48 26.96
C VAL A 138 39.71 -17.20 26.30
N GLY A 139 38.82 -16.48 25.62
CA GLY A 139 39.11 -15.23 24.91
C GLY A 139 38.05 -14.98 23.83
N PRO A 140 37.96 -13.78 23.24
CA PRO A 140 36.92 -13.47 22.26
C PRO A 140 37.22 -14.10 20.90
N ALA A 141 36.42 -15.08 20.50
CA ALA A 141 36.41 -15.59 19.11
C ALA A 141 35.11 -15.21 18.37
N ILE A 142 34.17 -14.57 19.06
CA ILE A 142 32.93 -14.09 18.46
C ILE A 142 33.22 -13.07 17.35
N ALA A 143 32.51 -13.17 16.23
CA ALA A 143 32.57 -12.21 15.14
C ALA A 143 31.18 -11.91 14.59
N THR A 144 31.06 -10.74 13.96
CA THR A 144 29.87 -10.37 13.19
C THR A 144 30.24 -10.33 11.71
N VAL A 145 29.40 -10.96 10.89
CA VAL A 145 29.62 -11.12 9.45
C VAL A 145 28.34 -10.81 8.67
N PRO A 146 28.42 -10.26 7.45
CA PRO A 146 27.26 -10.13 6.59
C PRO A 146 26.89 -11.51 6.03
N VAL A 147 25.61 -11.87 6.13
CA VAL A 147 25.03 -13.07 5.54
C VAL A 147 24.07 -12.62 4.46
N ARG A 148 24.33 -13.06 3.22
CA ARG A 148 23.49 -12.81 2.06
C ARG A 148 22.79 -14.09 1.65
N VAL A 149 21.46 -14.06 1.61
CA VAL A 149 20.64 -15.19 1.19
C VAL A 149 19.80 -14.77 -0.01
N ARG A 150 19.89 -15.56 -1.09
CA ARG A 150 18.97 -15.44 -2.23
C ARG A 150 17.84 -16.44 -2.06
N LEU A 151 16.63 -16.06 -2.44
CA LEU A 151 15.41 -16.83 -2.26
C LEU A 151 14.73 -17.17 -3.60
N PRO A 152 15.35 -18.01 -4.45
CA PRO A 152 14.66 -18.46 -5.67
C PRO A 152 13.37 -19.20 -5.29
N ARG A 153 12.25 -18.70 -5.78
CA ARG A 153 10.91 -19.21 -5.44
C ARG A 153 10.70 -20.68 -5.82
N ASP A 154 11.38 -21.14 -6.86
CA ASP A 154 11.33 -22.50 -7.40
C ASP A 154 12.24 -23.51 -6.68
N TRP A 155 13.14 -23.04 -5.80
CA TRP A 155 13.98 -23.95 -5.02
C TRP A 155 13.16 -24.76 -4.04
N THR A 156 13.59 -26.00 -3.79
CA THR A 156 13.05 -26.79 -2.69
C THR A 156 13.61 -26.30 -1.36
N VAL A 157 12.85 -26.48 -0.28
CA VAL A 157 13.29 -26.13 1.08
C VAL A 157 14.64 -26.80 1.43
N PRO A 158 14.87 -28.10 1.16
CA PRO A 158 16.19 -28.70 1.38
C PRO A 158 17.31 -28.04 0.57
N ALA A 159 17.04 -27.60 -0.66
CA ALA A 159 18.06 -26.91 -1.47
C ALA A 159 18.43 -25.55 -0.88
N LEU A 160 17.44 -24.78 -0.41
CA LEU A 160 17.69 -23.52 0.31
C LEU A 160 18.50 -23.77 1.59
N LEU A 161 18.09 -24.73 2.41
CA LEU A 161 18.79 -25.05 3.66
C LEU A 161 20.22 -25.53 3.40
N ALA A 162 20.44 -26.37 2.37
CA ALA A 162 21.76 -26.80 1.96
C ALA A 162 22.64 -25.62 1.51
N ALA A 163 22.10 -24.68 0.74
CA ALA A 163 22.83 -23.50 0.31
C ALA A 163 23.24 -22.59 1.49
N VAL A 164 22.33 -22.36 2.46
CA VAL A 164 22.63 -21.58 3.66
C VAL A 164 23.65 -22.30 4.56
N GLN A 165 23.54 -23.63 4.70
CA GLN A 165 24.50 -24.45 5.44
C GLN A 165 25.89 -24.42 4.77
N GLN A 166 25.93 -24.57 3.44
CA GLN A 166 27.15 -24.52 2.66
C GLN A 166 27.85 -23.16 2.80
N GLN A 167 27.10 -22.05 2.69
CA GLN A 167 27.63 -20.71 2.94
C GLN A 167 28.22 -20.60 4.36
N ALA A 168 27.52 -21.11 5.37
CA ALA A 168 28.02 -21.08 6.75
C ALA A 168 29.33 -21.86 6.92
N THR A 169 29.48 -23.01 6.23
CA THR A 169 30.70 -23.82 6.26
C THR A 169 31.85 -23.18 5.48
N GLU A 170 31.59 -22.67 4.28
CA GLU A 170 32.60 -22.01 3.44
C GLU A 170 33.13 -20.71 4.06
N MET A 171 32.31 -20.06 4.89
CA MET A 171 32.66 -18.83 5.60
C MET A 171 33.66 -19.04 6.75
N ILE A 172 33.73 -20.24 7.34
CA ILE A 172 34.51 -20.53 8.57
C ILE A 172 35.94 -19.96 8.53
N PRO A 173 36.73 -20.12 7.43
CA PRO A 173 38.09 -19.61 7.38
C PRO A 173 38.17 -18.07 7.42
N TYR A 174 37.08 -17.38 7.10
CA TYR A 174 37.04 -15.94 6.85
C TYR A 174 36.21 -15.15 7.89
N GLU A 175 35.55 -15.83 8.83
CA GLU A 175 34.66 -15.21 9.84
C GLU A 175 35.30 -14.04 10.61
N GLN A 176 36.62 -14.12 10.84
CA GLN A 176 37.39 -13.18 11.66
C GLN A 176 37.95 -11.99 10.86
N THR A 177 37.53 -11.81 9.60
CA THR A 177 37.99 -10.70 8.74
C THR A 177 37.63 -9.32 9.32
N GLY A 178 36.49 -9.24 9.99
CA GLY A 178 35.93 -8.01 10.57
C GLY A 178 35.16 -7.14 9.58
N LEU A 179 33.97 -6.68 9.98
CA LEU A 179 33.04 -5.92 9.13
C LEU A 179 33.66 -4.70 8.44
N GLN A 180 34.43 -3.89 9.18
CA GLN A 180 35.07 -2.70 8.63
C GLN A 180 36.06 -3.01 7.51
N ARG A 181 36.64 -4.22 7.52
CA ARG A 181 37.57 -4.67 6.50
C ARG A 181 36.81 -5.23 5.30
N ILE A 182 35.76 -6.02 5.54
CA ILE A 182 34.86 -6.55 4.50
C ILE A 182 34.25 -5.38 3.70
N ALA A 183 33.75 -4.35 4.37
CA ALA A 183 33.16 -3.16 3.74
C ALA A 183 34.12 -2.40 2.81
N LYS A 184 35.44 -2.58 2.96
CA LYS A 184 36.46 -1.95 2.09
C LYS A 184 36.80 -2.79 0.85
N MET A 185 36.19 -3.97 0.69
CA MET A 185 36.50 -4.91 -0.39
C MET A 185 35.68 -4.66 -1.67
N GLY A 186 34.87 -3.61 -1.74
CA GLY A 186 34.12 -3.22 -2.92
C GLY A 186 32.79 -2.56 -2.57
N ALA A 187 32.12 -2.00 -3.58
CA ALA A 187 30.83 -1.31 -3.38
C ALA A 187 29.75 -2.27 -2.87
N ASP A 188 29.64 -3.48 -3.44
CA ASP A 188 28.63 -4.46 -3.02
C ASP A 188 28.88 -4.95 -1.59
N ALA A 189 30.15 -5.14 -1.22
CA ALA A 189 30.53 -5.52 0.14
C ALA A 189 30.26 -4.38 1.15
N GLN A 190 30.52 -3.14 0.74
CA GLN A 190 30.17 -1.96 1.53
C GLN A 190 28.65 -1.88 1.77
N HIS A 191 27.87 -2.08 0.70
CA HIS A 191 26.41 -2.08 0.76
C HIS A 191 25.89 -3.20 1.67
N ALA A 192 26.37 -4.42 1.49
CA ALA A 192 25.98 -5.57 2.32
C ALA A 192 26.36 -5.40 3.79
N CYS A 193 27.49 -4.75 4.11
CA CYS A 193 27.86 -4.45 5.49
C CYS A 193 27.04 -3.33 6.14
N GLY A 194 26.16 -2.65 5.40
CA GLY A 194 25.23 -1.64 5.90
C GLY A 194 23.95 -2.19 6.52
N PHE A 195 23.89 -3.51 6.79
CA PHE A 195 22.70 -4.14 7.38
C PHE A 195 22.32 -3.51 8.72
N GLN A 196 21.02 -3.44 8.97
CA GLN A 196 20.47 -2.88 10.21
C GLN A 196 19.84 -3.94 11.12
N THR A 197 19.79 -5.19 10.66
CA THR A 197 19.38 -6.34 11.46
C THR A 197 20.59 -7.22 11.80
N LEU A 198 20.77 -7.53 13.09
CA LEU A 198 21.71 -8.54 13.58
C LEU A 198 20.93 -9.76 14.10
N LEU A 199 21.21 -10.94 13.55
CA LEU A 199 20.68 -12.22 13.99
C LEU A 199 21.72 -12.97 14.84
N ILE A 200 21.33 -13.35 16.05
CA ILE A 200 22.15 -14.10 16.99
C ILE A 200 21.47 -15.44 17.26
N VAL A 201 22.15 -16.55 17.01
CA VAL A 201 21.64 -17.89 17.36
C VAL A 201 22.62 -18.54 18.31
N GLN A 202 22.17 -18.85 19.53
CA GLN A 202 23.03 -19.42 20.56
C GLN A 202 22.31 -20.53 21.34
N PRO A 203 23.04 -21.53 21.87
CA PRO A 203 22.45 -22.51 22.78
C PRO A 203 21.92 -21.84 24.06
N ALA A 204 20.93 -22.45 24.69
CA ALA A 204 20.49 -22.07 26.02
C ALA A 204 21.63 -22.24 27.03
N ASP A 205 21.71 -21.30 27.97
CA ASP A 205 22.73 -21.32 29.01
C ASP A 205 22.27 -22.20 30.17
N ASP A 206 22.32 -23.52 29.97
CA ASP A 206 21.90 -24.52 30.96
C ASP A 206 22.77 -24.48 32.24
N GLY A 207 23.86 -23.71 32.24
CA GLY A 207 24.89 -23.69 33.28
C GLY A 207 24.80 -22.55 34.30
N LEU A 208 23.98 -21.51 34.10
CA LEU A 208 23.91 -20.36 35.01
C LEU A 208 22.76 -20.43 36.02
N GLU A 209 21.74 -21.26 35.78
CA GLU A 209 20.56 -21.39 36.64
C GLU A 209 20.63 -22.52 37.67
N SER A 210 21.69 -23.34 37.68
CA SER A 210 21.87 -24.38 38.69
C SER A 210 22.31 -23.80 40.04
N ASP A 211 21.88 -24.44 41.13
CA ASP A 211 22.22 -24.08 42.51
C ASP A 211 23.73 -24.36 42.73
N LYS A 212 24.55 -23.36 42.44
CA LYS A 212 26.02 -23.44 42.44
C LYS A 212 26.59 -23.04 43.79
N SER A 213 27.81 -23.49 44.09
CA SER A 213 28.45 -23.21 45.40
C SER A 213 28.75 -21.72 45.61
N LEU A 214 28.73 -20.92 44.54
CA LEU A 214 28.88 -19.47 44.53
C LEU A 214 27.54 -18.70 44.63
N GLY A 215 26.41 -19.39 44.75
CA GLY A 215 25.07 -18.80 44.71
C GLY A 215 24.53 -18.58 43.29
N ARG A 216 23.45 -17.80 43.17
CA ARG A 216 22.78 -17.51 41.89
C ARG A 216 23.34 -16.23 41.25
N TRP A 217 23.80 -16.33 40.01
CA TRP A 217 24.20 -15.17 39.22
C TRP A 217 22.98 -14.31 38.88
N GLN A 218 23.03 -13.02 39.18
CA GLN A 218 22.04 -12.05 38.73
C GLN A 218 22.60 -11.30 37.53
N THR A 219 22.38 -11.82 36.32
CA THR A 219 22.73 -11.13 35.08
C THR A 219 21.62 -10.15 34.72
N LYS A 220 21.96 -8.87 34.51
CA LYS A 220 21.11 -7.99 33.70
C LYS A 220 21.24 -8.44 32.24
N SER A 221 20.15 -8.41 31.48
CA SER A 221 20.15 -8.78 30.06
C SER A 221 21.25 -8.02 29.31
N GLU A 222 22.24 -8.73 28.77
CA GLU A 222 23.39 -8.15 28.03
C GLU A 222 22.96 -7.44 26.73
N LEU A 223 21.73 -7.69 26.25
CA LEU A 223 21.17 -7.07 25.04
C LEU A 223 20.98 -5.55 25.14
N GLN A 224 20.89 -4.99 26.35
CA GLN A 224 20.72 -3.54 26.54
C GLN A 224 22.02 -2.74 26.41
N ASP A 225 23.17 -3.40 26.49
CA ASP A 225 24.47 -2.70 26.53
C ASP A 225 25.11 -2.50 25.14
N PHE A 226 24.50 -3.03 24.07
CA PHE A 226 25.06 -3.01 22.70
C PHE A 226 24.10 -2.45 21.64
N THR A 227 23.94 -1.14 21.56
CA THR A 227 23.03 -0.49 20.61
C THR A 227 23.71 -0.10 19.29
N THR A 228 24.15 -1.08 18.48
CA THR A 228 24.81 -0.80 17.18
C THR A 228 23.89 -0.98 15.97
N TYR A 229 22.81 -1.74 16.11
CA TYR A 229 21.89 -2.06 15.03
C TYR A 229 20.47 -1.67 15.41
N ALA A 230 19.63 -1.37 14.40
CA ALA A 230 18.26 -0.94 14.64
C ALA A 230 17.35 -2.09 15.10
N LEU A 231 17.68 -3.32 14.70
CA LEU A 231 16.99 -4.54 15.11
C LEU A 231 18.02 -5.63 15.43
N MET A 232 17.97 -6.17 16.64
CA MET A 232 18.75 -7.34 17.02
C MET A 232 17.78 -8.44 17.41
N VAL A 233 17.87 -9.59 16.73
CA VAL A 233 17.03 -10.76 16.98
C VAL A 233 17.91 -11.88 17.53
N GLN A 234 17.72 -12.22 18.80
CA GLN A 234 18.44 -13.31 19.46
C GLN A 234 17.53 -14.52 19.62
N CYS A 235 17.94 -15.65 19.05
CA CYS A 235 17.29 -16.95 19.20
C CYS A 235 18.13 -17.83 20.15
N THR A 236 17.56 -18.11 21.31
CA THR A 236 18.16 -18.99 22.33
C THR A 236 17.56 -20.39 22.18
N LEU A 237 18.40 -21.38 21.87
CA LEU A 237 18.02 -22.76 21.58
C LEU A 237 18.03 -23.60 22.86
N ALA A 238 16.85 -23.87 23.44
CA ALA A 238 16.68 -24.83 24.52
C ALA A 238 16.30 -26.22 23.98
N THR A 239 16.36 -27.24 24.82
CA THR A 239 16.17 -28.68 24.47
C THR A 239 14.86 -28.98 23.72
N GLU A 240 13.82 -28.17 23.91
CA GLU A 240 12.50 -28.34 23.28
C GLU A 240 11.86 -27.03 22.80
N ARG A 241 12.58 -25.89 22.90
CA ARG A 241 11.99 -24.57 22.66
C ARG A 241 13.02 -23.62 22.07
N VAL A 242 12.56 -22.72 21.19
CA VAL A 242 13.35 -21.57 20.75
C VAL A 242 12.73 -20.32 21.37
N GLN A 243 13.48 -19.67 22.25
CA GLN A 243 13.11 -18.37 22.80
C GLN A 243 13.71 -17.29 21.90
N ILE A 244 12.87 -16.39 21.38
CA ILE A 244 13.30 -15.26 20.58
C ILE A 244 13.18 -13.99 21.41
N THR A 245 14.26 -13.23 21.49
CA THR A 245 14.28 -11.90 22.08
C THR A 245 14.69 -10.90 21.02
N ALA A 246 13.92 -9.83 20.84
CA ALA A 246 14.26 -8.73 19.96
C ALA A 246 14.58 -7.48 20.77
N SER A 247 15.70 -6.84 20.47
CA SER A 247 16.03 -5.48 20.93
C SER A 247 16.02 -4.55 19.72
N PHE A 248 15.32 -3.43 19.79
CA PHE A 248 15.11 -2.57 18.63
C PHE A 248 14.94 -1.09 18.98
N ASP A 249 15.19 -0.23 17.99
CA ASP A 249 14.96 1.22 18.09
C ASP A 249 13.52 1.54 17.66
N PRO A 250 12.63 1.96 18.58
CA PRO A 250 11.24 2.25 18.27
C PRO A 250 11.06 3.49 17.37
N GLN A 251 12.12 4.28 17.14
CA GLN A 251 12.10 5.38 16.16
C GLN A 251 12.36 4.90 14.73
N VAL A 252 12.87 3.66 14.56
CA VAL A 252 13.18 3.06 13.26
C VAL A 252 12.13 2.02 12.87
N ILE A 253 11.73 1.16 13.80
CA ILE A 253 10.74 0.10 13.57
C ILE A 253 9.75 0.05 14.73
N GLU A 254 8.45 0.04 14.40
CA GLU A 254 7.41 0.07 15.42
C GLU A 254 7.32 -1.25 16.19
N GLN A 255 7.02 -1.19 17.48
CA GLN A 255 6.94 -2.36 18.36
C GLN A 255 5.99 -3.44 17.83
N TRP A 256 4.85 -3.05 17.27
CA TRP A 256 3.88 -4.00 16.73
C TRP A 256 4.42 -4.74 15.50
N GLN A 257 5.21 -4.08 14.65
CA GLN A 257 5.83 -4.71 13.49
C GLN A 257 6.82 -5.76 13.95
N VAL A 258 7.69 -5.41 14.91
CA VAL A 258 8.63 -6.36 15.50
C VAL A 258 7.87 -7.56 16.08
N GLN A 259 6.81 -7.34 16.85
CA GLN A 259 5.99 -8.43 17.39
C GLN A 259 5.45 -9.37 16.31
N ARG A 260 4.97 -8.84 15.17
CA ARG A 260 4.50 -9.64 14.03
C ARG A 260 5.64 -10.42 13.38
N MET A 261 6.78 -9.78 13.14
CA MET A 261 7.96 -10.42 12.58
C MET A 261 8.45 -11.61 13.41
N LEU A 262 8.43 -11.52 14.75
CA LEU A 262 8.85 -12.64 15.60
C LEU A 262 7.90 -13.83 15.51
N GLY A 263 6.59 -13.57 15.45
CA GLY A 263 5.58 -14.62 15.22
C GLY A 263 5.73 -15.28 13.86
N GLN A 264 5.94 -14.48 12.81
CA GLN A 264 6.19 -14.96 11.45
C GLN A 264 7.50 -15.76 11.36
N LEU A 265 8.57 -15.32 12.03
CA LEU A 265 9.83 -16.05 12.11
C LEU A 265 9.64 -17.44 12.73
N GLY A 266 8.91 -17.52 13.85
CA GLY A 266 8.58 -18.80 14.48
C GLY A 266 7.76 -19.71 13.56
N PHE A 267 6.74 -19.16 12.89
CA PHE A 267 5.85 -19.89 11.98
C PHE A 267 6.58 -20.41 10.73
N VAL A 268 7.43 -19.58 10.12
CA VAL A 268 8.24 -19.97 8.97
C VAL A 268 9.29 -21.02 9.38
N ALA A 269 9.97 -20.83 10.51
CA ALA A 269 10.95 -21.80 10.99
C ALA A 269 10.32 -23.19 11.24
N GLN A 270 9.10 -23.22 11.78
CA GLN A 270 8.37 -24.47 11.95
C GLN A 270 8.05 -25.14 10.60
N GLN A 271 7.55 -24.38 9.62
CA GLN A 271 7.26 -24.95 8.30
C GLN A 271 8.51 -25.47 7.59
N LEU A 272 9.64 -24.76 7.67
CA LEU A 272 10.90 -25.23 7.11
C LEU A 272 11.38 -26.53 7.78
N ALA A 273 11.09 -26.72 9.07
CA ALA A 273 11.43 -27.93 9.82
C ALA A 273 10.57 -29.14 9.44
N GLU A 274 9.33 -28.89 9.03
CA GLU A 274 8.34 -29.92 8.68
C GLU A 274 8.26 -30.19 7.17
N ALA A 275 8.87 -29.31 6.36
CA ALA A 275 8.82 -29.36 4.91
C ALA A 275 9.30 -30.70 4.34
N GLY A 276 8.48 -31.30 3.49
CA GLY A 276 8.86 -32.49 2.74
C GLY A 276 9.92 -32.17 1.68
N GLY A 277 10.62 -33.19 1.19
CA GLY A 277 11.72 -33.01 0.22
C GLY A 277 11.36 -32.39 -1.14
N LYS A 278 10.06 -32.16 -1.41
CA LYS A 278 9.55 -31.54 -2.64
C LYS A 278 8.93 -30.15 -2.43
N THR A 279 8.71 -29.74 -1.17
CA THR A 279 8.12 -28.44 -0.86
C THR A 279 9.08 -27.34 -1.31
N THR A 280 8.56 -26.38 -2.06
CA THR A 280 9.29 -25.23 -2.60
C THR A 280 9.26 -24.05 -1.65
N VAL A 281 10.19 -23.10 -1.83
CA VAL A 281 10.22 -21.84 -1.07
C VAL A 281 8.92 -21.05 -1.30
N ALA A 282 8.39 -21.05 -2.53
CA ALA A 282 7.11 -20.40 -2.83
C ALA A 282 5.91 -20.99 -2.08
N GLU A 283 5.95 -22.26 -1.67
CA GLU A 283 4.86 -22.93 -0.96
C GLU A 283 4.88 -22.67 0.55
N ILE A 284 5.91 -22.02 1.08
CA ILE A 284 5.96 -21.63 2.49
C ILE A 284 5.01 -20.47 2.73
N ASP A 285 4.04 -20.67 3.64
CA ASP A 285 3.11 -19.62 4.03
C ASP A 285 3.80 -18.67 5.02
N THR A 286 3.80 -17.39 4.71
CA THR A 286 4.39 -16.37 5.58
C THR A 286 3.32 -15.64 6.38
N LEU A 287 2.03 -15.82 6.02
CA LEU A 287 0.88 -15.26 6.72
C LEU A 287 0.53 -16.15 7.92
N THR A 288 0.78 -15.64 9.12
CA THR A 288 0.40 -16.38 10.34
C THR A 288 -1.13 -16.47 10.49
N PRO A 289 -1.66 -17.47 11.23
CA PRO A 289 -3.07 -17.52 11.57
C PRO A 289 -3.58 -16.23 12.25
N GLU A 290 -2.75 -15.61 13.10
CA GLU A 290 -3.07 -14.34 13.76
C GLU A 290 -3.11 -13.16 12.79
N ASP A 291 -2.25 -13.15 11.76
CA ASP A 291 -2.29 -12.14 10.70
C ASP A 291 -3.56 -12.30 9.87
N ARG A 292 -3.89 -13.53 9.46
CA ARG A 292 -5.11 -13.86 8.73
C ARG A 292 -6.35 -13.42 9.51
N GLN A 293 -6.43 -13.75 10.78
CA GLN A 293 -7.55 -13.34 11.64
C GLN A 293 -7.69 -11.81 11.70
N GLN A 294 -6.57 -11.08 11.81
CA GLN A 294 -6.59 -9.63 11.91
C GLN A 294 -6.97 -8.95 10.58
N LEU A 295 -6.50 -9.46 9.44
CA LEU A 295 -6.93 -8.99 8.12
C LEU A 295 -8.43 -9.20 7.90
N TRP A 296 -8.94 -10.39 8.23
CA TRP A 296 -10.37 -10.69 8.15
C TRP A 296 -11.21 -9.87 9.14
N LYS A 297 -10.65 -9.52 10.31
CA LYS A 297 -11.31 -8.59 11.23
C LYS A 297 -11.47 -7.19 10.65
N TRP A 298 -10.51 -6.71 9.85
CA TRP A 298 -10.61 -5.41 9.18
C TRP A 298 -11.55 -5.45 7.97
N ASN A 299 -11.53 -6.55 7.21
CA ASN A 299 -12.17 -6.66 5.89
C ASN A 299 -13.35 -7.65 5.86
N GLY A 300 -13.88 -8.03 7.02
CA GLY A 300 -14.89 -9.09 7.15
C GLY A 300 -16.26 -8.69 6.61
N GLU A 301 -16.57 -7.40 6.60
CA GLU A 301 -17.84 -6.84 6.09
C GLU A 301 -17.56 -5.93 4.89
N VAL A 302 -18.03 -6.36 3.71
CA VAL A 302 -18.00 -5.52 2.51
C VAL A 302 -19.19 -4.55 2.58
N PRO A 303 -18.97 -3.24 2.36
CA PRO A 303 -20.06 -2.27 2.35
C PRO A 303 -21.18 -2.65 1.36
N PRO A 304 -22.46 -2.44 1.74
CA PRO A 304 -23.57 -2.80 0.87
C PRO A 304 -23.60 -1.92 -0.37
N VAL A 305 -23.94 -2.54 -1.51
CA VAL A 305 -24.19 -1.83 -2.77
C VAL A 305 -25.47 -1.01 -2.69
N VAL A 306 -25.46 0.18 -3.30
CA VAL A 306 -26.65 1.01 -3.48
C VAL A 306 -27.25 0.74 -4.86
N GLU A 307 -28.32 -0.05 -4.91
CA GLU A 307 -29.02 -0.48 -6.15
C GLU A 307 -29.96 0.61 -6.70
N ARG A 308 -29.42 1.78 -7.04
CA ARG A 308 -30.15 2.92 -7.60
C ARG A 308 -29.33 3.69 -8.63
N CYS A 309 -29.99 4.54 -9.42
CA CYS A 309 -29.32 5.45 -10.33
C CYS A 309 -29.02 6.81 -9.68
N VAL A 310 -27.83 7.35 -9.94
CA VAL A 310 -27.36 8.64 -9.38
C VAL A 310 -28.35 9.78 -9.59
N HIS A 311 -28.92 9.90 -10.79
CA HIS A 311 -29.85 10.97 -11.12
C HIS A 311 -31.16 10.90 -10.30
N GLU A 312 -31.55 9.72 -9.79
CA GLU A 312 -32.74 9.58 -8.94
C GLU A 312 -32.53 10.27 -7.58
N LEU A 313 -31.35 10.10 -6.98
CA LEU A 313 -31.03 10.75 -5.70
C LEU A 313 -30.86 12.26 -5.87
N PHE A 314 -30.30 12.71 -7.00
CA PHE A 314 -30.30 14.13 -7.35
C PHE A 314 -31.73 14.71 -7.42
N VAL A 315 -32.67 14.01 -8.08
CA VAL A 315 -34.07 14.47 -8.19
C VAL A 315 -34.74 14.56 -6.82
N GLU A 316 -34.44 13.63 -5.90
CA GLU A 316 -34.90 13.72 -4.51
C GLU A 316 -34.38 14.97 -3.83
N GLN A 317 -33.09 15.27 -3.99
CA GLN A 317 -32.48 16.46 -3.45
C GLN A 317 -33.08 17.74 -4.05
N ALA A 318 -33.34 17.75 -5.35
CA ALA A 318 -33.94 18.89 -6.04
C ALA A 318 -35.38 19.16 -5.63
N ARG A 319 -36.16 18.11 -5.33
CA ARG A 319 -37.51 18.25 -4.76
C ARG A 319 -37.49 18.71 -3.32
N ALA A 320 -36.50 18.26 -2.54
CA ALA A 320 -36.38 18.63 -1.14
C ALA A 320 -35.91 20.08 -0.95
N ARG A 321 -35.05 20.59 -1.85
CA ARG A 321 -34.43 21.92 -1.75
C ARG A 321 -34.40 22.67 -3.09
N PRO A 322 -35.55 22.91 -3.73
CA PRO A 322 -35.61 23.47 -5.09
C PRO A 322 -34.98 24.85 -5.20
N ASP A 323 -35.03 25.64 -4.12
CA ASP A 323 -34.50 27.00 -4.06
C ASP A 323 -33.04 27.11 -3.59
N ALA A 324 -32.41 26.00 -3.18
CA ALA A 324 -31.02 26.01 -2.77
C ALA A 324 -30.09 26.12 -3.99
N ALA A 325 -28.94 26.77 -3.82
CA ALA A 325 -27.90 26.84 -4.86
C ALA A 325 -27.31 25.45 -5.12
N ALA A 326 -27.38 24.98 -6.36
CA ALA A 326 -26.74 23.73 -6.80
C ALA A 326 -25.39 24.02 -7.47
N ILE A 327 -25.32 25.09 -8.26
CA ILE A 327 -24.12 25.50 -8.99
C ILE A 327 -23.93 27.01 -8.78
N CYS A 328 -22.70 27.39 -8.46
CA CYS A 328 -22.24 28.77 -8.47
C CYS A 328 -21.01 28.82 -9.39
N ALA A 329 -21.15 29.38 -10.57
CA ALA A 329 -20.11 29.38 -11.60
C ALA A 329 -19.76 30.80 -12.04
N TRP A 330 -18.62 30.95 -12.70
CA TRP A 330 -18.20 32.21 -13.30
C TRP A 330 -19.17 32.70 -14.40
N ASP A 331 -19.88 31.77 -15.06
CA ASP A 331 -20.81 32.02 -16.16
C ASP A 331 -22.29 31.98 -15.74
N GLY A 332 -22.58 31.86 -14.44
CA GLY A 332 -23.93 31.93 -13.89
C GLY A 332 -24.14 31.13 -12.61
N GLU A 333 -25.33 31.26 -12.03
CA GLU A 333 -25.76 30.47 -10.87
C GLU A 333 -26.99 29.65 -11.25
N MET A 334 -27.14 28.48 -10.62
CA MET A 334 -28.28 27.60 -10.85
C MET A 334 -28.74 26.96 -9.54
N LYS A 335 -30.03 27.08 -9.26
CA LYS A 335 -30.68 26.37 -8.16
C LYS A 335 -30.92 24.90 -8.51
N TYR A 336 -31.15 24.06 -7.50
CA TYR A 336 -31.48 22.66 -7.74
C TYR A 336 -32.73 22.46 -8.62
N GLY A 337 -33.79 23.24 -8.40
CA GLY A 337 -35.02 23.13 -9.21
C GLY A 337 -34.80 23.50 -10.68
N GLU A 338 -34.01 24.56 -10.93
CA GLU A 338 -33.66 25.02 -12.28
C GLU A 338 -32.77 24.00 -13.00
N LEU A 339 -31.79 23.44 -12.29
CA LEU A 339 -30.93 22.38 -12.80
C LEU A 339 -31.74 21.12 -13.15
N ASP A 340 -32.69 20.74 -12.29
CA ASP A 340 -33.59 19.62 -12.54
C ASP A 340 -34.46 19.83 -13.78
N GLU A 341 -35.06 21.01 -13.93
CA GLU A 341 -35.91 21.35 -15.07
C GLU A 341 -35.11 21.35 -16.39
N LEU A 342 -34.00 22.09 -16.44
CA LEU A 342 -33.18 22.23 -17.64
C LEU A 342 -32.60 20.87 -18.08
N SER A 343 -32.05 20.11 -17.15
CA SER A 343 -31.52 18.78 -17.47
C SER A 343 -32.61 17.79 -17.91
N SER A 344 -33.84 17.88 -17.38
CA SER A 344 -34.95 17.02 -17.81
C SER A 344 -35.41 17.34 -19.23
N ARG A 345 -35.53 18.63 -19.58
CA ARG A 345 -35.85 19.07 -20.94
C ARG A 345 -34.81 18.59 -21.96
N LEU A 346 -33.53 18.74 -21.63
CA LEU A 346 -32.45 18.23 -22.48
C LEU A 346 -32.48 16.70 -22.55
N ALA A 347 -32.74 15.99 -21.46
CA ALA A 347 -32.86 14.54 -21.45
C ALA A 347 -33.97 14.03 -22.39
N GLY A 348 -35.16 14.67 -22.36
CA GLY A 348 -36.27 14.33 -23.26
C GLY A 348 -35.89 14.49 -24.73
N TYR A 349 -35.17 15.57 -25.07
CA TYR A 349 -34.63 15.78 -26.42
C TYR A 349 -33.61 14.70 -26.82
N LEU A 350 -32.68 14.35 -25.91
CA LEU A 350 -31.68 13.30 -26.15
C LEU A 350 -32.31 11.92 -26.36
N VAL A 351 -33.38 11.60 -25.63
CA VAL A 351 -34.16 10.37 -25.86
C VAL A 351 -34.74 10.35 -27.27
N GLY A 352 -35.24 11.47 -27.78
CA GLY A 352 -35.70 11.61 -29.17
C GLY A 352 -34.60 11.37 -30.21
N LEU A 353 -33.34 11.66 -29.86
CA LEU A 353 -32.15 11.36 -30.67
C LEU A 353 -31.63 9.92 -30.50
N GLY A 354 -32.29 9.11 -29.67
CA GLY A 354 -31.96 7.70 -29.45
C GLY A 354 -30.94 7.45 -28.33
N VAL A 355 -30.70 8.42 -27.44
CA VAL A 355 -29.94 8.18 -26.20
C VAL A 355 -30.80 7.34 -25.24
N GLY A 356 -30.17 6.33 -24.63
CA GLY A 356 -30.81 5.38 -23.71
C GLY A 356 -29.77 4.51 -23.02
N PRO A 357 -30.20 3.43 -22.31
CA PRO A 357 -29.30 2.49 -21.65
C PRO A 357 -28.15 2.01 -22.55
N GLU A 358 -26.95 1.95 -21.99
CA GLU A 358 -25.68 1.58 -22.66
C GLU A 358 -25.17 2.58 -23.73
N ALA A 359 -25.92 3.63 -24.08
CA ALA A 359 -25.43 4.66 -24.99
C ALA A 359 -24.39 5.55 -24.30
N ILE A 360 -23.20 5.68 -24.88
CA ILE A 360 -22.15 6.58 -24.39
C ILE A 360 -22.19 7.89 -25.18
N VAL A 361 -22.28 9.00 -24.48
CA VAL A 361 -22.44 10.36 -25.01
C VAL A 361 -21.23 11.21 -24.63
N PRO A 362 -20.32 11.49 -25.57
CA PRO A 362 -19.18 12.36 -25.31
C PRO A 362 -19.60 13.80 -25.02
N LEU A 363 -18.91 14.45 -24.08
CA LEU A 363 -19.14 15.84 -23.67
C LEU A 363 -17.87 16.67 -23.89
N CYS A 364 -17.92 17.69 -24.75
CA CYS A 364 -16.77 18.58 -25.01
C CYS A 364 -17.07 20.00 -24.54
N PHE A 365 -16.57 20.35 -23.35
CA PHE A 365 -16.86 21.61 -22.67
C PHE A 365 -15.62 22.13 -21.94
N GLU A 366 -15.49 23.46 -21.93
CA GLU A 366 -14.74 24.22 -20.94
C GLU A 366 -15.42 24.20 -19.56
N LYS A 367 -14.81 24.82 -18.55
CA LYS A 367 -15.45 25.02 -17.24
C LYS A 367 -16.68 25.91 -17.40
N SER A 368 -17.84 25.37 -17.03
CA SER A 368 -19.12 26.06 -17.18
C SER A 368 -20.17 25.36 -16.33
N MET A 369 -21.19 26.10 -15.87
CA MET A 369 -22.38 25.48 -15.28
C MET A 369 -23.11 24.54 -16.25
N TRP A 370 -23.03 24.79 -17.57
CA TRP A 370 -23.70 23.99 -18.61
C TRP A 370 -23.16 22.57 -18.72
N THR A 371 -21.91 22.33 -18.32
CA THR A 371 -21.31 20.99 -18.30
C THR A 371 -22.08 20.06 -17.36
N VAL A 372 -22.47 20.56 -16.18
CA VAL A 372 -23.23 19.77 -15.20
C VAL A 372 -24.66 19.51 -15.69
N VAL A 373 -25.28 20.49 -16.37
CA VAL A 373 -26.59 20.30 -17.04
C VAL A 373 -26.51 19.17 -18.07
N ALA A 374 -25.47 19.17 -18.91
CA ALA A 374 -25.24 18.16 -19.93
C ALA A 374 -25.02 16.76 -19.33
N MET A 375 -24.17 16.64 -18.29
CA MET A 375 -23.94 15.36 -17.60
C MET A 375 -25.24 14.79 -17.03
N LEU A 376 -26.01 15.61 -16.29
CA LEU A 376 -27.26 15.17 -15.68
C LEU A 376 -28.33 14.81 -16.72
N ALA A 377 -28.42 15.55 -17.82
CA ALA A 377 -29.34 15.25 -18.90
C ALA A 377 -29.04 13.89 -19.57
N VAL A 378 -27.77 13.57 -19.78
CA VAL A 378 -27.35 12.26 -20.31
C VAL A 378 -27.76 11.14 -19.35
N LEU A 379 -27.49 11.29 -18.05
CA LEU A 379 -27.89 10.30 -17.05
C LEU A 379 -29.42 10.10 -17.00
N LYS A 380 -30.19 11.20 -17.06
CA LYS A 380 -31.67 11.15 -17.07
C LYS A 380 -32.24 10.55 -18.35
N ALA A 381 -31.56 10.73 -19.49
CA ALA A 381 -31.90 10.07 -20.75
C ALA A 381 -31.57 8.56 -20.73
N GLY A 382 -30.84 8.11 -19.70
CA GLY A 382 -30.42 6.73 -19.50
C GLY A 382 -29.07 6.36 -20.10
N GLY A 383 -28.37 7.33 -20.70
CA GLY A 383 -27.03 7.14 -21.23
C GLY A 383 -25.93 7.39 -20.21
N ALA A 384 -24.70 7.15 -20.65
CA ALA A 384 -23.48 7.41 -19.90
C ALA A 384 -22.71 8.57 -20.52
N PHE A 385 -22.19 9.50 -19.73
CA PHE A 385 -21.40 10.59 -20.27
C PHE A 385 -19.91 10.23 -20.36
N ALA A 386 -19.22 10.75 -21.38
CA ALA A 386 -17.76 10.59 -21.54
C ALA A 386 -17.10 11.97 -21.76
N PRO A 387 -16.51 12.59 -20.73
CA PRO A 387 -15.88 13.90 -20.87
C PRO A 387 -14.70 13.89 -21.85
N LEU A 388 -14.61 14.94 -22.65
CA LEU A 388 -13.52 15.23 -23.57
C LEU A 388 -12.89 16.57 -23.19
N ASP A 389 -11.57 16.59 -23.04
CA ASP A 389 -10.83 17.84 -22.92
C ASP A 389 -10.71 18.50 -24.31
N PRO A 390 -11.23 19.72 -24.53
CA PRO A 390 -11.11 20.41 -25.81
C PRO A 390 -9.65 20.72 -26.21
N GLU A 391 -8.71 20.78 -25.26
CA GLU A 391 -7.29 21.02 -25.53
C GLU A 391 -6.56 19.77 -26.05
N HIS A 392 -7.17 18.57 -25.94
CA HIS A 392 -6.58 17.35 -26.49
C HIS A 392 -6.53 17.36 -28.03
N PRO A 393 -5.55 16.66 -28.65
CA PRO A 393 -5.47 16.57 -30.11
C PRO A 393 -6.71 15.89 -30.72
N ALA A 394 -7.14 16.38 -31.89
CA ALA A 394 -8.29 15.83 -32.62
C ALA A 394 -8.20 14.31 -32.89
N SER A 395 -6.98 13.77 -33.07
CA SER A 395 -6.76 12.32 -33.23
C SER A 395 -7.17 11.53 -31.99
N ARG A 396 -6.99 12.09 -30.79
CA ARG A 396 -7.44 11.49 -29.52
C ARG A 396 -8.96 11.54 -29.41
N HIS A 397 -9.60 12.63 -29.83
CA HIS A 397 -11.07 12.72 -29.84
C HIS A 397 -11.67 11.70 -30.81
N GLU A 398 -11.17 11.59 -32.04
CA GLU A 398 -11.62 10.60 -33.02
C GLU A 398 -11.44 9.15 -32.53
N GLU A 399 -10.35 8.88 -31.80
CA GLU A 399 -10.18 7.58 -31.15
C GLU A 399 -11.27 7.29 -30.12
N ILE A 400 -11.62 8.27 -29.28
CA ILE A 400 -12.67 8.14 -28.27
C ILE A 400 -14.04 8.00 -28.94
N PHE A 401 -14.35 8.80 -29.98
CA PHE A 401 -15.60 8.68 -30.73
C PHE A 401 -15.75 7.28 -31.34
N ARG A 402 -14.67 6.71 -31.87
CA ARG A 402 -14.65 5.35 -32.40
C ARG A 402 -14.86 4.30 -31.32
N GLN A 403 -14.18 4.39 -30.18
CA GLN A 403 -14.30 3.41 -29.09
C GLN A 403 -15.69 3.42 -28.44
N THR A 404 -16.29 4.61 -28.31
CA THR A 404 -17.64 4.79 -27.74
C THR A 404 -18.76 4.45 -28.71
N GLY A 405 -18.49 4.48 -30.02
CA GLY A 405 -19.53 4.32 -31.05
C GLY A 405 -20.58 5.44 -31.02
N ALA A 406 -20.22 6.60 -30.46
CA ALA A 406 -21.15 7.68 -30.17
C ALA A 406 -21.84 8.22 -31.43
N ARG A 407 -23.16 8.31 -31.38
CA ARG A 407 -23.99 8.94 -32.42
C ARG A 407 -24.38 10.37 -32.08
N VAL A 408 -24.42 10.68 -30.78
CA VAL A 408 -24.77 12.00 -30.24
C VAL A 408 -23.58 12.48 -29.41
N VAL A 409 -23.22 13.75 -29.58
CA VAL A 409 -22.16 14.43 -28.81
C VAL A 409 -22.74 15.74 -28.31
N LEU A 410 -22.49 16.08 -27.04
CA LEU A 410 -22.86 17.40 -26.51
C LEU A 410 -21.61 18.25 -26.43
N ALA A 411 -21.73 19.52 -26.78
CA ALA A 411 -20.63 20.46 -26.71
C ALA A 411 -21.09 21.84 -26.30
N SER A 412 -20.17 22.65 -25.76
CA SER A 412 -20.40 24.07 -25.61
C SER A 412 -20.50 24.75 -26.98
N ALA A 413 -21.05 25.97 -27.02
CA ALA A 413 -21.10 26.75 -28.26
C ALA A 413 -19.69 26.95 -28.86
N GLN A 414 -18.69 27.16 -27.98
CA GLN A 414 -17.30 27.36 -28.35
C GLN A 414 -16.66 26.12 -29.00
N HIS A 415 -16.99 24.92 -28.53
CA HIS A 415 -16.30 23.68 -28.93
C HIS A 415 -17.12 22.76 -29.86
N SER A 416 -18.32 23.18 -30.26
CA SER A 416 -19.21 22.44 -31.17
C SER A 416 -18.55 22.02 -32.50
N THR A 417 -17.68 22.86 -33.06
CA THR A 417 -16.98 22.58 -34.33
C THR A 417 -15.92 21.49 -34.21
N LEU A 418 -15.29 21.33 -33.03
CA LEU A 418 -14.32 20.25 -32.77
C LEU A 418 -14.95 18.87 -32.83
N CYS A 419 -16.24 18.80 -32.50
CA CYS A 419 -17.03 17.57 -32.53
C CYS A 419 -17.73 17.33 -33.87
N SER A 420 -17.58 18.25 -34.83
CA SER A 420 -18.26 18.20 -36.13
C SER A 420 -17.52 17.26 -37.08
N GLY A 421 -18.17 16.16 -37.46
CA GLY A 421 -17.58 15.17 -38.37
C GLY A 421 -18.23 13.79 -38.21
N GLY A 422 -18.00 12.89 -39.16
CA GLY A 422 -18.37 11.46 -39.11
C GLY A 422 -19.77 11.16 -38.56
N ASN A 423 -20.83 11.34 -39.36
CA ASN A 423 -22.23 10.90 -39.13
C ASN A 423 -22.81 11.07 -37.69
N ARG A 424 -22.25 12.00 -36.90
CA ARG A 424 -22.64 12.31 -35.52
C ARG A 424 -23.57 13.52 -35.48
N THR A 425 -24.52 13.50 -34.55
CA THR A 425 -25.34 14.67 -34.19
C THR A 425 -24.69 15.42 -33.04
N VAL A 426 -24.26 16.66 -33.30
CA VAL A 426 -23.71 17.55 -32.27
C VAL A 426 -24.84 18.40 -31.69
N VAL A 427 -25.06 18.30 -30.38
CA VAL A 427 -26.03 19.10 -29.64
C VAL A 427 -25.29 20.17 -28.85
N VAL A 428 -25.55 21.44 -29.19
CA VAL A 428 -24.97 22.56 -28.46
C VAL A 428 -25.76 22.80 -27.17
N VAL A 429 -25.08 22.90 -26.03
CA VAL A 429 -25.71 23.23 -24.74
C VAL A 429 -25.27 24.62 -24.32
N SER A 430 -26.22 25.54 -24.27
CA SER A 430 -26.05 26.94 -23.87
C SER A 430 -27.41 27.53 -23.49
N GLU A 431 -27.42 28.71 -22.85
CA GLU A 431 -28.67 29.39 -22.49
C GLU A 431 -29.61 29.56 -23.70
N ALA A 432 -29.07 30.01 -24.83
CA ALA A 432 -29.83 30.20 -26.07
C ALA A 432 -30.41 28.88 -26.60
N ALA A 433 -29.59 27.82 -26.65
CA ALA A 433 -30.03 26.51 -27.12
C ALA A 433 -31.13 25.91 -26.22
N MET A 434 -31.02 26.09 -24.90
CA MET A 434 -32.02 25.59 -23.95
C MET A 434 -33.37 26.29 -24.06
N ARG A 435 -33.42 27.54 -24.56
CA ARG A 435 -34.69 28.25 -24.85
C ARG A 435 -35.39 27.70 -26.09
N GLU A 436 -34.64 27.18 -27.05
CA GLU A 436 -35.16 26.65 -28.31
C GLU A 436 -35.62 25.19 -28.21
N LEU A 437 -35.24 24.47 -27.15
CA LEU A 437 -35.68 23.09 -26.92
C LEU A 437 -37.21 23.01 -26.76
N PRO A 438 -37.88 22.04 -27.42
CA PRO A 438 -39.32 21.85 -27.30
C PRO A 438 -39.77 21.77 -25.84
N SER A 439 -40.84 22.48 -25.49
CA SER A 439 -41.47 22.33 -24.18
C SER A 439 -42.22 21.00 -24.12
N GLU A 440 -42.02 20.22 -23.05
CA GLU A 440 -42.71 18.94 -22.79
C GLU A 440 -44.24 19.06 -22.88
N ALA A 441 -44.80 20.25 -22.73
CA ALA A 441 -46.24 20.52 -22.81
C ALA A 441 -46.86 20.30 -24.21
N SER A 442 -46.07 20.08 -25.26
CA SER A 442 -46.57 19.98 -26.65
C SER A 442 -46.74 18.57 -27.21
N GLU A 443 -46.22 17.51 -26.55
CA GLU A 443 -46.29 16.13 -27.08
C GLU A 443 -46.74 15.06 -26.06
N ALA A 444 -47.44 15.44 -24.98
CA ALA A 444 -48.05 14.49 -24.04
C ALA A 444 -49.25 13.70 -24.64
N SER A 445 -49.38 13.62 -25.96
CA SER A 445 -50.48 12.95 -26.65
C SER A 445 -49.96 12.04 -27.78
N THR A 446 -49.11 11.05 -27.48
CA THR A 446 -49.03 9.77 -28.23
C THR A 446 -47.95 8.77 -27.76
N THR A 447 -47.10 9.07 -26.77
CA THR A 447 -46.04 8.13 -26.36
C THR A 447 -46.57 6.90 -25.61
N ASP A 448 -46.47 5.74 -26.27
CA ASP A 448 -46.78 4.41 -25.77
C ASP A 448 -46.01 4.12 -24.45
N LYS A 449 -46.68 3.54 -23.43
CA LYS A 449 -46.06 3.17 -22.13
C LYS A 449 -44.88 2.18 -22.29
N ARG A 450 -44.75 1.55 -23.46
CA ARG A 450 -43.61 0.72 -23.86
C ARG A 450 -42.34 1.51 -24.16
N THR A 451 -42.43 2.78 -24.56
CA THR A 451 -41.26 3.61 -24.89
C THR A 451 -40.61 4.17 -23.63
N THR A 452 -41.42 4.55 -22.63
CA THR A 452 -40.95 5.08 -21.33
C THR A 452 -40.29 4.02 -20.44
N THR A 453 -40.64 2.74 -20.61
CA THR A 453 -39.97 1.61 -19.92
C THR A 453 -38.66 1.20 -20.60
N ARG A 454 -38.43 1.59 -21.86
CA ARG A 454 -37.26 1.20 -22.66
C ARG A 454 -36.06 2.15 -22.50
N THR A 455 -36.27 3.34 -21.95
CA THR A 455 -35.27 4.40 -21.77
C THR A 455 -34.81 4.57 -20.33
N LYS A 456 -35.40 3.83 -19.38
CA LYS A 456 -35.08 3.95 -17.95
C LYS A 456 -33.76 3.24 -17.62
N ALA A 457 -32.76 4.00 -17.19
CA ALA A 457 -31.51 3.45 -16.68
C ALA A 457 -31.76 2.50 -15.49
N GLN A 458 -30.90 1.49 -15.39
CA GLN A 458 -30.81 0.56 -14.28
C GLN A 458 -29.47 0.76 -13.53
N PRO A 459 -29.36 0.32 -12.26
CA PRO A 459 -28.15 0.51 -11.47
C PRO A 459 -26.89 -0.15 -12.06
N ASP A 460 -27.03 -1.20 -12.86
CA ASP A 460 -25.93 -1.81 -13.63
C ASP A 460 -25.60 -1.08 -14.93
N ASN A 461 -26.42 -0.16 -15.44
CA ASN A 461 -26.05 0.58 -16.64
C ASN A 461 -24.88 1.55 -16.36
N PRO A 462 -24.05 1.88 -17.36
CA PRO A 462 -22.95 2.81 -17.19
C PRO A 462 -23.49 4.22 -16.90
N ALA A 463 -22.92 4.87 -15.90
CA ALA A 463 -23.16 6.28 -15.61
C ALA A 463 -22.14 7.17 -16.34
N TYR A 464 -20.88 6.75 -16.37
CA TYR A 464 -19.85 7.49 -17.09
C TYR A 464 -18.71 6.59 -17.59
N VAL A 465 -17.95 7.13 -18.55
CA VAL A 465 -16.71 6.52 -19.05
C VAL A 465 -15.59 7.54 -19.02
N LEU A 466 -14.48 7.22 -18.34
CA LEU A 466 -13.27 8.04 -18.32
C LEU A 466 -12.14 7.35 -19.08
N PHE A 467 -11.46 8.11 -19.93
CA PHE A 467 -10.37 7.60 -20.76
C PHE A 467 -9.01 7.89 -20.14
N THR A 468 -8.38 6.86 -19.59
CA THR A 468 -7.03 6.94 -19.03
C THR A 468 -5.96 6.66 -20.09
N SER A 469 -4.73 7.09 -19.81
CA SER A 469 -3.57 6.79 -20.65
C SER A 469 -3.28 5.28 -20.60
N GLY A 470 -3.45 4.57 -21.70
CA GLY A 470 -3.10 3.15 -21.79
C GLY A 470 -1.59 2.96 -22.00
N SER A 471 -1.04 1.87 -21.47
CA SER A 471 0.38 1.46 -21.67
C SER A 471 0.78 1.31 -23.14
N THR A 472 -0.20 1.06 -24.02
CA THR A 472 -0.02 0.94 -25.48
C THR A 472 -0.11 2.28 -26.23
N GLY A 473 -0.26 3.40 -25.50
CA GLY A 473 -0.47 4.74 -26.06
C GLY A 473 -1.91 5.02 -26.53
N LYS A 474 -2.77 4.01 -26.63
CA LYS A 474 -4.20 4.19 -26.91
C LYS A 474 -4.98 4.47 -25.62
N PRO A 475 -5.91 5.45 -25.60
CA PRO A 475 -6.76 5.70 -24.44
C PRO A 475 -7.59 4.45 -24.09
N LYS A 476 -7.69 4.15 -22.79
CA LYS A 476 -8.46 3.03 -22.23
C LYS A 476 -9.69 3.59 -21.52
N GLY A 477 -10.89 3.28 -21.99
CA GLY A 477 -12.13 3.72 -21.34
C GLY A 477 -12.46 2.86 -20.13
N VAL A 478 -12.53 3.45 -18.93
CA VAL A 478 -12.99 2.80 -17.70
C VAL A 478 -14.49 3.03 -17.55
N VAL A 479 -15.27 1.95 -17.50
CA VAL A 479 -16.74 2.00 -17.48
C VAL A 479 -17.26 1.91 -16.05
N ILE A 480 -17.90 2.97 -15.55
CA ILE A 480 -18.42 3.03 -14.19
C ILE A 480 -19.95 2.99 -14.22
N GLU A 481 -20.52 2.06 -13.47
CA GLU A 481 -21.97 1.86 -13.38
C GLU A 481 -22.61 2.77 -12.34
N HIS A 482 -23.90 3.03 -12.50
CA HIS A 482 -24.69 3.83 -11.57
C HIS A 482 -24.58 3.37 -10.11
N ARG A 483 -24.64 2.06 -9.85
CA ARG A 483 -24.47 1.48 -8.52
C ARG A 483 -23.12 1.82 -7.90
N ALA A 484 -22.05 1.85 -8.70
CA ALA A 484 -20.68 2.06 -8.24
C ALA A 484 -20.44 3.54 -7.88
N ILE A 485 -20.81 4.46 -8.78
CA ILE A 485 -20.71 5.90 -8.49
C ILE A 485 -21.58 6.30 -7.30
N LEU A 486 -22.82 5.80 -7.22
CA LEU A 486 -23.70 6.16 -6.12
C LEU A 486 -23.19 5.63 -4.78
N THR A 487 -22.70 4.39 -4.75
CA THR A 487 -22.12 3.79 -3.54
C THR A 487 -20.85 4.53 -3.12
N SER A 488 -19.97 4.87 -4.07
CA SER A 488 -18.76 5.67 -3.81
C SER A 488 -19.11 7.05 -3.25
N CYS A 489 -19.98 7.80 -3.93
CA CYS A 489 -20.45 9.13 -3.52
C CYS A 489 -21.05 9.16 -2.10
N LEU A 490 -21.90 8.19 -1.76
CA LEU A 490 -22.47 8.13 -0.42
C LEU A 490 -21.44 7.72 0.64
N GLY A 491 -20.53 6.81 0.29
CA GLY A 491 -19.48 6.34 1.18
C GLY A 491 -18.48 7.44 1.55
N HIS A 492 -17.84 8.06 0.55
CA HIS A 492 -16.87 9.12 0.83
C HIS A 492 -17.53 10.44 1.25
N GLY A 493 -18.77 10.73 0.85
CA GLY A 493 -19.53 11.88 1.33
C GLY A 493 -19.75 11.82 2.84
N LYS A 494 -20.12 10.64 3.35
CA LYS A 494 -20.20 10.37 4.78
C LYS A 494 -18.82 10.44 5.45
N ALA A 495 -17.79 9.84 4.85
CA ALA A 495 -16.44 9.80 5.42
C ALA A 495 -15.79 11.19 5.57
N PHE A 496 -16.05 12.07 4.60
CA PHE A 496 -15.56 13.44 4.61
C PHE A 496 -16.40 14.38 5.46
N ASN A 497 -17.60 13.96 5.89
CA ASN A 497 -18.62 14.82 6.52
C ASN A 497 -19.07 15.95 5.58
N LEU A 498 -19.28 15.63 4.29
CA LEU A 498 -19.94 16.54 3.36
C LEU A 498 -21.41 16.69 3.73
N THR A 499 -21.92 17.92 3.66
CA THR A 499 -23.29 18.30 4.02
C THR A 499 -23.88 19.27 3.01
N SER A 500 -25.14 19.67 3.19
CA SER A 500 -25.77 20.70 2.35
C SER A 500 -25.12 22.09 2.45
N ASP A 501 -24.26 22.32 3.44
CA ASP A 501 -23.52 23.59 3.60
C ASP A 501 -22.17 23.55 2.88
N SER A 502 -21.84 22.43 2.23
CA SER A 502 -20.59 22.25 1.50
C SER A 502 -20.66 22.94 0.14
N ARG A 503 -19.70 23.83 -0.11
CA ARG A 503 -19.47 24.55 -1.36
C ARG A 503 -18.14 24.07 -1.94
N PHE A 504 -18.22 23.11 -2.86
CA PHE A 504 -17.05 22.37 -3.34
C PHE A 504 -16.52 23.00 -4.62
N LEU A 505 -15.26 23.42 -4.60
CA LEU A 505 -14.55 23.91 -5.77
C LEU A 505 -14.41 22.81 -6.84
N GLN A 506 -14.98 23.05 -8.01
CA GLN A 506 -14.84 22.19 -9.18
C GLN A 506 -13.55 22.55 -9.95
N PHE A 507 -12.41 22.13 -9.40
CA PHE A 507 -11.09 22.45 -9.94
C PHE A 507 -10.64 21.45 -11.01
N SER A 508 -10.76 20.17 -10.72
CA SER A 508 -10.18 19.09 -11.52
C SER A 508 -10.70 19.06 -12.95
N SER A 509 -9.88 18.73 -13.94
CA SER A 509 -10.37 18.54 -15.32
C SER A 509 -11.50 17.50 -15.34
N TYR A 510 -12.50 17.70 -16.19
CA TYR A 510 -13.63 16.77 -16.30
C TYR A 510 -13.21 15.38 -16.81
N THR A 511 -12.02 15.26 -17.41
CA THR A 511 -11.45 13.97 -17.82
C THR A 511 -10.76 13.22 -16.68
N PHE A 512 -10.64 13.81 -15.49
CA PHE A 512 -10.19 13.13 -14.28
C PHE A 512 -11.37 12.85 -13.34
N ASP A 513 -11.34 11.70 -12.70
CA ASP A 513 -12.38 11.20 -11.82
C ASP A 513 -12.57 12.03 -10.54
N VAL A 514 -11.57 12.78 -10.09
CA VAL A 514 -11.73 13.74 -8.98
C VAL A 514 -12.88 14.73 -9.25
N SER A 515 -13.10 15.13 -10.51
CA SER A 515 -14.25 15.98 -10.88
C SER A 515 -15.61 15.34 -10.57
N ILE A 516 -15.70 14.01 -10.58
CA ILE A 516 -16.91 13.28 -10.20
C ILE A 516 -17.23 13.50 -8.73
N THR A 517 -16.21 13.53 -7.86
CA THR A 517 -16.42 13.82 -6.42
C THR A 517 -16.83 15.28 -6.20
N GLU A 518 -16.13 16.21 -6.84
CA GLU A 518 -16.42 17.65 -6.74
C GLU A 518 -17.86 17.98 -7.16
N ILE A 519 -18.39 17.28 -8.17
CA ILE A 519 -19.74 17.48 -8.70
C ILE A 519 -20.75 16.60 -7.98
N TRP A 520 -20.66 15.28 -8.13
CA TRP A 520 -21.74 14.37 -7.76
C TRP A 520 -21.84 14.18 -6.26
N THR A 521 -20.74 14.02 -5.54
CA THR A 521 -20.79 13.88 -4.08
C THR A 521 -21.39 15.13 -3.44
N THR A 522 -21.03 16.30 -3.95
CA THR A 522 -21.59 17.60 -3.53
C THR A 522 -23.08 17.71 -3.80
N LEU A 523 -23.51 17.42 -5.04
CA LEU A 523 -24.91 17.55 -5.43
C LEU A 523 -25.82 16.54 -4.71
N LEU A 524 -25.31 15.34 -4.45
CA LEU A 524 -26.08 14.28 -3.78
C LEU A 524 -26.29 14.53 -2.28
N VAL A 525 -25.43 15.33 -1.63
CA VAL A 525 -25.64 15.77 -0.23
C VAL A 525 -26.38 17.11 -0.11
N GLY A 526 -26.76 17.72 -1.24
CA GLY A 526 -27.45 19.01 -1.25
C GLY A 526 -26.55 20.23 -1.17
N GLY A 527 -25.25 20.09 -1.42
CA GLY A 527 -24.28 21.18 -1.44
C GLY A 527 -24.30 21.99 -2.74
N CYS A 528 -23.30 22.83 -2.94
CA CYS A 528 -23.14 23.67 -4.13
C CYS A 528 -21.80 23.39 -4.82
N THR A 529 -21.83 23.13 -6.12
CA THR A 529 -20.61 22.99 -6.95
C THR A 529 -20.16 24.37 -7.44
N CYS A 530 -18.94 24.77 -7.07
CA CYS A 530 -18.36 26.07 -7.35
C CYS A 530 -17.43 25.98 -8.58
N VAL A 531 -17.83 26.50 -9.74
CA VAL A 531 -17.09 26.32 -11.01
C VAL A 531 -16.36 27.61 -11.42
N PRO A 532 -15.03 27.71 -11.23
CA PRO A 532 -14.25 28.86 -11.69
C PRO A 532 -14.06 28.86 -13.22
N SER A 533 -13.70 30.00 -13.80
CA SER A 533 -13.30 30.06 -15.21
C SER A 533 -11.94 29.39 -15.44
N GLU A 534 -11.64 28.98 -16.67
CA GLU A 534 -10.32 28.42 -16.99
C GLU A 534 -9.19 29.45 -16.79
N SER A 535 -9.45 30.74 -17.00
CA SER A 535 -8.48 31.81 -16.68
C SER A 535 -8.28 31.96 -15.18
N ASP A 536 -9.35 32.00 -14.38
CA ASP A 536 -9.23 32.17 -12.93
C ASP A 536 -8.48 31.00 -12.27
N LYS A 537 -8.68 29.77 -12.79
CA LYS A 537 -7.92 28.59 -12.35
C LYS A 537 -6.41 28.72 -12.57
N LYS A 538 -6.00 29.38 -13.66
CA LYS A 538 -4.59 29.50 -14.07
C LYS A 538 -3.93 30.75 -13.46
N ASP A 539 -4.66 31.85 -13.35
CA ASP A 539 -4.12 33.17 -13.02
C ASP A 539 -4.17 33.49 -11.52
N ASP A 540 -5.33 33.32 -10.87
CA ASP A 540 -5.52 33.62 -9.43
C ASP A 540 -6.62 32.75 -8.79
N LEU A 541 -6.25 31.50 -8.51
CA LEU A 541 -7.16 30.52 -7.92
C LEU A 541 -7.62 30.92 -6.51
N SER A 542 -6.79 31.63 -5.73
CA SER A 542 -7.16 32.11 -4.39
C SER A 542 -8.33 33.09 -4.47
N LYS A 543 -8.27 34.04 -5.41
CA LYS A 543 -9.37 34.97 -5.66
C LYS A 543 -10.62 34.25 -6.13
N ALA A 544 -10.49 33.24 -6.99
CA ALA A 544 -11.61 32.44 -7.47
C ALA A 544 -12.32 31.69 -6.34
N ILE A 545 -11.55 31.03 -5.45
CA ILE A 545 -12.08 30.30 -4.30
C ILE A 545 -12.89 31.24 -3.39
N ASN A 546 -12.34 32.42 -3.09
CA ASN A 546 -13.02 33.42 -2.27
C ASN A 546 -14.27 33.98 -2.96
N ALA A 547 -14.20 34.30 -4.25
CA ALA A 547 -15.33 34.88 -4.99
C ALA A 547 -16.51 33.90 -5.12
N LEU A 548 -16.22 32.60 -5.17
CA LEU A 548 -17.23 31.54 -5.23
C LEU A 548 -17.68 31.07 -3.84
N ASP A 549 -17.12 31.64 -2.76
CA ASP A 549 -17.31 31.19 -1.37
C ASP A 549 -17.11 29.67 -1.22
N ALA A 550 -16.11 29.09 -1.91
CA ALA A 550 -15.84 27.67 -1.82
C ALA A 550 -15.15 27.33 -0.49
N ASN A 551 -15.76 26.42 0.28
CA ASN A 551 -15.26 25.98 1.59
C ASN A 551 -14.69 24.55 1.56
N TRP A 552 -14.77 23.88 0.41
CA TRP A 552 -14.16 22.59 0.11
C TRP A 552 -13.31 22.67 -1.16
N ALA A 553 -12.14 22.03 -1.15
CA ALA A 553 -11.33 21.84 -2.35
C ALA A 553 -10.63 20.47 -2.33
N TYR A 554 -10.44 19.89 -3.52
CA TYR A 554 -9.52 18.79 -3.75
C TYR A 554 -8.40 19.31 -4.65
N LEU A 555 -7.18 19.33 -4.15
CA LEU A 555 -6.00 19.80 -4.89
C LEU A 555 -4.89 18.75 -4.87
N THR A 556 -4.04 18.79 -5.89
CA THR A 556 -2.76 18.09 -5.81
C THR A 556 -1.80 18.84 -4.88
N SER A 557 -0.81 18.14 -4.32
CA SER A 557 0.26 18.77 -3.53
C SER A 557 0.94 19.90 -4.32
N THR A 558 1.15 19.70 -5.62
CA THR A 558 1.73 20.71 -6.53
C THR A 558 0.90 22.00 -6.58
N VAL A 559 -0.42 21.90 -6.73
CA VAL A 559 -1.30 23.09 -6.80
C VAL A 559 -1.41 23.75 -5.42
N ALA A 560 -1.59 22.96 -4.36
CA ALA A 560 -1.71 23.47 -2.99
C ALA A 560 -0.48 24.28 -2.53
N LYS A 561 0.71 23.97 -3.07
CA LYS A 561 1.95 24.73 -2.81
C LYS A 561 1.94 26.15 -3.36
N LEU A 562 1.23 26.37 -4.47
CA LEU A 562 1.15 27.68 -5.14
C LEU A 562 0.22 28.65 -4.43
N LEU A 563 -0.60 28.16 -3.50
CA LEU A 563 -1.62 28.92 -2.79
C LEU A 563 -1.11 29.37 -1.42
N ASP A 564 -1.55 30.56 -1.00
CA ASP A 564 -1.29 31.10 0.34
C ASP A 564 -2.53 30.88 1.21
N PRO A 565 -2.50 29.96 2.21
CA PRO A 565 -3.66 29.65 3.04
C PRO A 565 -4.29 30.86 3.72
N GLU A 566 -3.48 31.85 4.09
CA GLU A 566 -3.96 33.09 4.75
C GLU A 566 -4.84 33.94 3.83
N ARG A 567 -4.68 33.79 2.51
CA ARG A 567 -5.50 34.49 1.52
C ARG A 567 -6.80 33.76 1.20
N ILE A 568 -7.04 32.60 1.78
CA ILE A 568 -8.24 31.78 1.52
C ILE A 568 -8.95 31.42 2.84
N PRO A 569 -9.36 32.42 3.65
CA PRO A 569 -9.89 32.17 4.99
C PRO A 569 -11.23 31.41 5.01
N GLY A 570 -11.94 31.37 3.87
CA GLY A 570 -13.21 30.64 3.73
C GLY A 570 -13.04 29.12 3.52
N LEU A 571 -11.84 28.64 3.18
CA LEU A 571 -11.59 27.23 2.92
C LEU A 571 -11.49 26.45 4.23
N GLN A 572 -12.46 25.58 4.50
CA GLN A 572 -12.55 24.84 5.76
C GLN A 572 -12.01 23.42 5.65
N ASN A 573 -12.08 22.82 4.46
CA ASN A 573 -11.68 21.45 4.22
C ASN A 573 -10.85 21.36 2.94
N LEU A 574 -9.69 20.72 3.02
CA LEU A 574 -8.81 20.50 1.88
C LEU A 574 -8.44 19.03 1.79
N ILE A 575 -8.76 18.44 0.63
CA ILE A 575 -8.27 17.13 0.24
C ILE A 575 -6.99 17.31 -0.57
N LEU A 576 -5.90 16.69 -0.12
CA LEU A 576 -4.67 16.53 -0.88
C LEU A 576 -4.61 15.09 -1.43
N GLY A 577 -4.41 14.94 -2.73
CA GLY A 577 -4.35 13.61 -3.34
C GLY A 577 -3.96 13.67 -4.82
N ALA A 578 -4.11 12.54 -5.51
CA ALA A 578 -3.64 12.29 -6.88
C ALA A 578 -2.10 12.41 -7.09
N GLU A 579 -1.36 12.81 -6.06
CA GLU A 579 0.10 12.83 -5.97
C GLU A 579 0.51 12.34 -4.57
N LEU A 580 1.81 12.04 -4.40
CA LEU A 580 2.36 11.79 -3.06
C LEU A 580 2.17 13.03 -2.18
N VAL A 581 1.46 12.87 -1.07
CA VAL A 581 1.28 13.91 -0.06
C VAL A 581 2.44 13.82 0.93
N THR A 582 3.19 14.91 1.06
CA THR A 582 4.30 15.00 2.01
C THR A 582 3.85 15.59 3.35
N ASP A 583 4.59 15.28 4.41
CA ASP A 583 4.42 15.88 5.73
C ASP A 583 4.49 17.42 5.69
N HIS A 584 5.39 17.97 4.88
CA HIS A 584 5.50 19.42 4.68
C HIS A 584 4.20 20.03 4.11
N ASP A 585 3.64 19.39 3.08
CA ASP A 585 2.44 19.87 2.39
C ASP A 585 1.21 19.80 3.30
N TRP A 586 1.10 18.70 4.04
CA TRP A 586 0.07 18.49 5.05
C TRP A 586 0.13 19.52 6.17
N ASN A 587 1.32 19.72 6.76
CA ASN A 587 1.50 20.60 7.91
C ASN A 587 1.31 22.07 7.56
N ARG A 588 1.57 22.48 6.31
CA ARG A 588 1.33 23.86 5.84
C ARG A 588 -0.14 24.25 5.92
N TRP A 589 -1.05 23.34 5.60
CA TRP A 589 -2.49 23.63 5.53
C TRP A 589 -3.26 23.24 6.80
N SER A 590 -2.71 22.34 7.63
CA SER A 590 -3.34 21.87 8.87
C SER A 590 -3.84 22.95 9.84
N PRO A 591 -3.19 24.13 9.99
CA PRO A 591 -3.69 25.21 10.84
C PRO A 591 -4.91 25.95 10.28
N TYR A 592 -5.15 25.86 8.97
CA TYR A 592 -6.12 26.69 8.24
C TYR A 592 -7.37 25.91 7.81
N ALA A 593 -7.22 24.63 7.48
CA ALA A 593 -8.29 23.77 7.02
C ALA A 593 -8.12 22.33 7.52
N ARG A 594 -9.23 21.62 7.75
CA ARG A 594 -9.22 20.18 8.00
C ARG A 594 -8.56 19.47 6.83
N GLN A 595 -7.44 18.80 7.10
CA GLN A 595 -6.71 18.04 6.09
C GLN A 595 -7.27 16.63 5.92
N ILE A 596 -7.32 16.23 4.66
CA ILE A 596 -7.74 14.90 4.23
C ILE A 596 -6.75 14.47 3.16
N THR A 597 -6.27 13.23 3.23
CA THR A 597 -5.59 12.58 2.11
C THR A 597 -6.49 11.46 1.62
N ALA A 598 -6.55 11.28 0.31
CA ALA A 598 -7.38 10.25 -0.29
C ALA A 598 -6.69 9.63 -1.50
N TYR A 599 -6.90 8.33 -1.67
CA TYR A 599 -6.34 7.55 -2.75
C TYR A 599 -7.42 6.66 -3.36
N GLY A 600 -7.35 6.54 -4.69
CA GLY A 600 -8.12 5.58 -5.44
C GLY A 600 -7.80 5.68 -6.93
N PRO A 601 -7.65 4.53 -7.61
CA PRO A 601 -7.57 4.51 -9.06
C PRO A 601 -8.96 4.73 -9.68
N THR A 602 -8.99 5.13 -10.94
CA THR A 602 -10.24 5.34 -11.70
C THR A 602 -11.13 4.10 -11.72
N GLU A 603 -10.53 2.92 -11.75
CA GLU A 603 -11.20 1.62 -11.68
C GLU A 603 -11.94 1.35 -10.37
N CYS A 604 -11.71 2.13 -9.32
CA CYS A 604 -12.39 2.05 -8.02
C CYS A 604 -13.38 3.21 -7.80
N CYS A 605 -13.81 3.89 -8.86
CA CYS A 605 -14.74 5.01 -8.81
C CYS A 605 -14.27 6.12 -7.84
N VAL A 606 -13.21 6.81 -8.26
CA VAL A 606 -12.54 7.93 -7.59
C VAL A 606 -11.69 7.53 -6.38
N LEU A 607 -12.28 7.14 -5.24
CA LEU A 607 -11.57 7.00 -3.96
C LEU A 607 -11.93 5.69 -3.29
N CYS A 608 -10.93 4.92 -2.87
CA CYS A 608 -11.11 3.69 -2.12
C CYS A 608 -10.48 3.72 -0.73
N THR A 609 -9.55 4.63 -0.45
CA THR A 609 -9.00 4.85 0.89
C THR A 609 -8.90 6.35 1.22
N PHE A 610 -8.96 6.67 2.51
CA PHE A 610 -8.70 8.03 2.98
C PHE A 610 -8.16 8.05 4.41
N TYR A 611 -7.47 9.14 4.74
CA TYR A 611 -7.15 9.51 6.10
C TYR A 611 -7.55 10.96 6.36
N SER A 612 -8.11 11.23 7.53
CA SER A 612 -8.38 12.57 8.01
C SER A 612 -8.03 12.67 9.48
N GLY A 613 -7.35 13.74 9.86
CA GLY A 613 -6.90 13.96 11.23
C GLY A 613 -5.92 15.12 11.29
N THR A 614 -5.40 15.38 12.49
CA THR A 614 -4.33 16.37 12.71
C THR A 614 -3.07 15.73 13.28
N LEU A 615 -3.14 14.50 13.77
CA LEU A 615 -2.04 13.79 14.45
C LEU A 615 -1.76 12.44 13.78
N GLY A 616 -0.48 12.14 13.54
CA GLY A 616 -0.06 10.84 13.02
C GLY A 616 -0.08 10.72 11.50
N PHE A 617 -0.23 11.83 10.77
CA PHE A 617 0.06 11.83 9.33
C PHE A 617 1.57 11.69 9.10
N TYR A 618 1.94 10.88 8.11
CA TYR A 618 3.29 10.80 7.57
C TYR A 618 3.21 10.61 6.05
N THR A 619 4.28 10.97 5.35
CA THR A 619 4.36 10.89 3.89
C THR A 619 4.03 9.48 3.40
N GLY A 620 3.06 9.37 2.49
CA GLY A 620 2.62 8.09 1.92
C GLY A 620 1.48 7.38 2.68
N LEU A 621 0.95 7.96 3.76
CA LEU A 621 -0.23 7.41 4.44
C LEU A 621 -1.48 7.49 3.56
N LEU A 622 -2.02 6.32 3.17
CA LEU A 622 -3.26 6.22 2.37
C LEU A 622 -4.53 6.15 3.22
N GLY A 623 -4.39 5.80 4.50
CA GLY A 623 -5.48 5.71 5.47
C GLY A 623 -6.26 4.40 5.43
N LYS A 624 -7.57 4.49 5.70
CA LYS A 624 -8.48 3.33 5.79
C LYS A 624 -9.37 3.25 4.56
N SER A 625 -9.84 2.04 4.25
CA SER A 625 -10.78 1.82 3.15
C SER A 625 -12.11 2.57 3.37
N VAL A 626 -12.71 3.02 2.27
CA VAL A 626 -14.01 3.69 2.24
C VAL A 626 -14.83 3.14 1.09
N ALA A 627 -16.13 2.89 1.35
CA ALA A 627 -17.08 2.29 0.41
C ALA A 627 -16.66 0.92 -0.19
N SER A 628 -15.55 0.37 0.28
CA SER A 628 -14.87 -0.85 -0.16
C SER A 628 -14.04 -1.40 1.00
N VAL A 629 -13.44 -2.57 0.79
CA VAL A 629 -12.41 -3.13 1.65
C VAL A 629 -11.12 -3.32 0.84
N SER A 630 -9.98 -3.32 1.53
CA SER A 630 -8.66 -3.36 0.90
C SER A 630 -7.84 -4.54 1.41
N TRP A 631 -7.26 -5.29 0.49
CA TRP A 631 -6.41 -6.44 0.78
C TRP A 631 -5.00 -6.17 0.26
N VAL A 632 -4.00 -6.77 0.92
CA VAL A 632 -2.61 -6.70 0.48
C VAL A 632 -2.15 -8.11 0.16
N VAL A 633 -1.64 -8.33 -1.04
CA VAL A 633 -1.24 -9.65 -1.56
C VAL A 633 0.23 -9.66 -1.96
N ASP A 634 0.81 -10.85 -2.13
CA ASP A 634 2.16 -10.99 -2.69
C ASP A 634 2.21 -10.32 -4.08
N PRO A 635 3.19 -9.44 -4.36
CA PRO A 635 3.29 -8.71 -5.63
C PRO A 635 3.36 -9.59 -6.88
N ASN A 636 3.84 -10.83 -6.72
CA ASN A 636 4.01 -11.79 -7.80
C ASN A 636 2.90 -12.85 -7.83
N ASP A 637 2.06 -12.92 -6.79
CA ASP A 637 0.99 -13.92 -6.67
C ASP A 637 -0.21 -13.40 -5.84
N HIS A 638 -1.20 -12.85 -6.54
CA HIS A 638 -2.46 -12.38 -5.95
C HIS A 638 -3.32 -13.44 -5.24
N HIS A 639 -2.97 -14.74 -5.38
CA HIS A 639 -3.61 -15.81 -4.63
C HIS A 639 -3.00 -16.01 -3.23
N LYS A 640 -2.05 -15.17 -2.82
CA LYS A 640 -1.45 -15.17 -1.49
C LYS A 640 -1.58 -13.81 -0.83
N LEU A 641 -2.18 -13.78 0.36
CA LEU A 641 -2.19 -12.56 1.18
C LEU A 641 -0.78 -12.29 1.71
N ALA A 642 -0.40 -11.01 1.72
CA ALA A 642 0.84 -10.58 2.34
C ALA A 642 0.70 -10.64 3.88
N PRO A 643 1.76 -11.03 4.61
CA PRO A 643 1.80 -10.93 6.06
C PRO A 643 1.62 -9.49 6.55
N LEU A 644 1.11 -9.30 7.76
CA LEU A 644 0.94 -7.95 8.29
C LEU A 644 2.29 -7.23 8.45
N GLY A 645 2.39 -6.05 7.81
CA GLY A 645 3.60 -5.22 7.77
C GLY A 645 4.51 -5.51 6.60
N ALA A 646 4.31 -6.61 5.87
CA ALA A 646 5.02 -6.90 4.63
C ALA A 646 4.60 -5.93 3.51
N VAL A 647 5.49 -5.75 2.53
CA VAL A 647 5.18 -5.00 1.32
C VAL A 647 4.42 -5.92 0.36
N GLY A 648 3.31 -5.45 -0.21
CA GLY A 648 2.51 -6.21 -1.15
C GLY A 648 1.68 -5.35 -2.10
N GLU A 649 1.09 -5.96 -3.12
CA GLU A 649 0.17 -5.30 -4.05
C GLU A 649 -1.17 -5.04 -3.38
N LEU A 650 -1.70 -3.82 -3.53
CA LEU A 650 -3.04 -3.46 -3.05
C LEU A 650 -4.12 -4.01 -3.99
N LEU A 651 -5.08 -4.74 -3.41
CA LEU A 651 -6.33 -5.12 -4.05
C LEU A 651 -7.51 -4.42 -3.39
N VAL A 652 -8.46 -3.97 -4.20
CA VAL A 652 -9.70 -3.35 -3.73
C VAL A 652 -10.88 -4.25 -4.04
N GLU A 653 -11.68 -4.56 -3.03
CA GLU A 653 -12.92 -5.33 -3.16
C GLU A 653 -14.10 -4.46 -2.74
N GLY A 654 -15.16 -4.45 -3.54
CA GLY A 654 -16.40 -3.81 -3.12
C GLY A 654 -17.27 -3.32 -4.28
N PRO A 655 -18.40 -2.69 -3.93
CA PRO A 655 -19.39 -2.23 -4.92
C PRO A 655 -18.93 -1.04 -5.76
N ILE A 656 -17.81 -0.40 -5.42
CA ILE A 656 -17.27 0.77 -6.14
C ILE A 656 -16.44 0.42 -7.38
N LEU A 657 -16.19 -0.87 -7.61
CA LEU A 657 -15.38 -1.31 -8.75
C LEU A 657 -16.08 -1.00 -10.08
N ALA A 658 -15.27 -0.61 -11.06
CA ALA A 658 -15.72 -0.45 -12.43
C ALA A 658 -16.25 -1.75 -13.02
N ARG A 659 -17.15 -1.63 -13.99
CA ARG A 659 -17.57 -2.78 -14.81
C ARG A 659 -16.36 -3.41 -15.50
N GLY A 660 -15.45 -2.58 -15.99
CA GLY A 660 -14.21 -2.99 -16.63
C GLY A 660 -13.75 -1.96 -17.66
N TYR A 661 -12.94 -2.42 -18.62
CA TYR A 661 -12.47 -1.59 -19.71
C TYR A 661 -13.36 -1.73 -20.94
N LEU A 662 -13.72 -0.58 -21.51
CA LEU A 662 -14.61 -0.47 -22.66
C LEU A 662 -14.06 -1.27 -23.84
N ASN A 663 -14.82 -2.27 -24.29
CA ASN A 663 -14.48 -3.15 -25.42
C ASN A 663 -13.12 -3.87 -25.29
N ASP A 664 -12.64 -4.11 -24.05
CA ASP A 664 -11.34 -4.76 -23.79
C ASP A 664 -11.47 -5.80 -22.66
N ALA A 665 -12.05 -6.96 -23.01
CA ALA A 665 -12.30 -8.05 -22.07
C ALA A 665 -11.01 -8.68 -21.54
N GLU A 666 -9.95 -8.72 -22.34
CA GLU A 666 -8.65 -9.29 -21.95
C GLU A 666 -7.99 -8.47 -20.85
N LYS A 667 -7.86 -7.14 -21.05
CA LYS A 667 -7.33 -6.27 -19.98
C LYS A 667 -8.26 -6.25 -18.77
N THR A 668 -9.57 -6.38 -18.97
CA THR A 668 -10.53 -6.44 -17.87
C THR A 668 -10.28 -7.67 -17.02
N ALA A 669 -10.12 -8.87 -17.61
CA ALA A 669 -9.83 -10.09 -16.87
C ALA A 669 -8.43 -10.08 -16.22
N ALA A 670 -7.47 -9.37 -16.80
CA ALA A 670 -6.13 -9.23 -16.22
C ALA A 670 -6.10 -8.31 -14.98
N ALA A 671 -6.93 -7.25 -14.95
CA ALA A 671 -6.94 -6.27 -13.88
C ALA A 671 -8.02 -6.51 -12.81
N PHE A 672 -9.14 -7.13 -13.19
CA PHE A 672 -10.23 -7.49 -12.29
C PHE A 672 -10.29 -9.00 -12.14
N ILE A 673 -10.06 -9.48 -10.93
CA ILE A 673 -9.99 -10.90 -10.59
C ILE A 673 -11.20 -11.29 -9.75
N ASP A 674 -11.57 -12.56 -9.80
CA ASP A 674 -12.70 -13.10 -9.06
C ASP A 674 -12.22 -14.22 -8.14
N ASP A 675 -12.83 -14.28 -6.96
CA ASP A 675 -12.82 -15.46 -6.08
C ASP A 675 -11.41 -16.05 -5.78
N PRO A 676 -10.41 -15.25 -5.36
CA PRO A 676 -9.12 -15.81 -4.97
C PRO A 676 -9.28 -16.78 -3.80
N ALA A 677 -8.43 -17.81 -3.73
CA ALA A 677 -8.57 -18.93 -2.79
C ALA A 677 -8.73 -18.47 -1.33
N TRP A 678 -7.90 -17.53 -0.88
CA TRP A 678 -7.97 -16.99 0.49
C TRP A 678 -9.30 -16.30 0.81
N LEU A 679 -9.98 -15.70 -0.20
CA LEU A 679 -11.27 -15.03 -0.01
C LEU A 679 -12.40 -16.07 0.12
N LEU A 680 -12.34 -17.13 -0.68
CA LEU A 680 -13.29 -18.25 -0.62
C LEU A 680 -13.16 -19.06 0.68
N GLU A 681 -11.94 -19.21 1.19
CA GLU A 681 -11.64 -19.96 2.41
C GLU A 681 -12.13 -19.25 3.67
N GLY A 682 -11.89 -17.94 3.79
CA GLY A 682 -12.20 -17.23 5.03
C GLY A 682 -11.14 -17.40 6.12
N CYS A 683 -11.59 -17.28 7.36
CA CYS A 683 -10.86 -17.68 8.56
C CYS A 683 -11.85 -18.22 9.61
N ASP A 684 -11.35 -18.76 10.72
CA ASP A 684 -12.16 -19.40 11.77
C ASP A 684 -13.33 -18.53 12.27
N GLN A 685 -13.18 -17.20 12.25
CA GLN A 685 -14.17 -16.24 12.76
C GLN A 685 -15.01 -15.57 11.67
N HIS A 686 -14.60 -15.69 10.40
CA HIS A 686 -15.26 -15.04 9.27
C HIS A 686 -15.37 -16.04 8.12
N ALA A 687 -16.60 -16.41 7.77
CA ALA A 687 -16.84 -17.27 6.62
C ALA A 687 -16.27 -16.61 5.34
N GLY A 688 -15.63 -17.43 4.52
CA GLY A 688 -15.19 -17.01 3.20
C GLY A 688 -16.38 -16.59 2.32
N ARG A 689 -16.09 -15.81 1.28
CA ARG A 689 -17.09 -15.24 0.39
C ARG A 689 -16.60 -15.23 -1.06
N ARG A 690 -17.56 -15.07 -1.98
CA ARG A 690 -17.28 -14.75 -3.37
C ARG A 690 -17.18 -13.24 -3.53
N GLY A 691 -16.28 -12.78 -4.38
CA GLY A 691 -16.03 -11.36 -4.56
C GLY A 691 -15.15 -11.09 -5.76
N ARG A 692 -15.35 -9.90 -6.33
CA ARG A 692 -14.53 -9.35 -7.41
C ARG A 692 -13.59 -8.31 -6.82
N LEU A 693 -12.34 -8.33 -7.26
CA LEU A 693 -11.29 -7.45 -6.77
C LEU A 693 -10.57 -6.78 -7.94
N TYR A 694 -10.14 -5.53 -7.74
CA TYR A 694 -9.29 -4.81 -8.67
C TYR A 694 -7.84 -4.82 -8.21
N LYS A 695 -6.93 -5.19 -9.11
CA LYS A 695 -5.48 -5.10 -8.94
C LYS A 695 -5.00 -3.69 -9.23
N THR A 696 -4.57 -2.95 -8.22
CA THR A 696 -4.15 -1.55 -8.44
C THR A 696 -2.78 -1.45 -9.10
N GLY A 697 -1.92 -2.47 -8.94
CA GLY A 697 -0.50 -2.42 -9.31
C GLY A 697 0.36 -1.59 -8.36
N ASP A 698 -0.23 -1.00 -7.32
CA ASP A 698 0.49 -0.19 -6.33
C ASP A 698 0.96 -1.05 -5.16
N LEU A 699 2.22 -0.86 -4.75
CA LEU A 699 2.80 -1.54 -3.60
C LEU A 699 2.56 -0.74 -2.31
N VAL A 700 2.05 -1.41 -1.29
CA VAL A 700 1.71 -0.84 0.01
C VAL A 700 2.17 -1.76 1.14
N THR A 701 2.18 -1.24 2.36
CA THR A 701 2.29 -2.04 3.58
C THR A 701 1.14 -1.73 4.51
N THR A 702 0.64 -2.74 5.22
CA THR A 702 -0.38 -2.54 6.27
C THR A 702 0.27 -1.93 7.50
N MET A 703 -0.42 -1.00 8.15
CA MET A 703 -0.03 -0.45 9.45
C MET A 703 -1.04 -0.81 10.52
N GLN A 704 -0.61 -0.94 11.77
CA GLN A 704 -1.56 -1.02 12.87
C GLN A 704 -2.26 0.34 13.03
N THR A 705 -3.59 0.34 13.02
CA THR A 705 -4.35 1.54 13.32
C THR A 705 -4.03 2.01 14.73
N ALA A 706 -3.44 3.21 14.86
CA ALA A 706 -3.43 3.94 16.12
C ALA A 706 -4.89 4.10 16.61
N ILE A 707 -5.12 3.76 17.87
CA ILE A 707 -6.42 3.85 18.55
C ILE A 707 -6.81 5.31 18.74
#